data_AF-A0A938EQW0-F1
#
_entry.id   AF-A0A938EQW0-F1
#
_cell.length_a   1.000
_cell.length_b   1.000
_cell.length_c   1.000
_cell.angle_alpha   90.00
_cell.angle_beta   90.00
_cell.angle_gamma   90.00
#
_symmetry.space_group_name_H-M   'P 1'
#
loop_
_entity.id
_entity.type
_entity.pdbx_description
1 polymer ?
#
loop_
_entity_poly.entity_id
_entity_poly.type
_entity_poly.pdbx_seq_one_letter_code
_entity_poly.pdbx_strand_id
1 'polypeptide(L)'
;MRRWITAIAAAVVGISGTLVAPVHLASAADRPELRSIIAGARQANQATAKVIPRLTVEDARLARERLGLLRDRASVLSDDLSGSSGPVSPSLQTRIRTLGSQASALRAGADAASAGISVLGEVRRLALEGLRQGIDGGFRTNFDAEQYRWSAAGAHALADLTVARAAMTSLTPPRRAASARKALQQARSGVTPAPVAGWIPLPGGCALPPASMTDFLPAPGTAAPRLWTTPQGIDAHRAQLASPTPALSAAYAKTMRQATVLSLQSGEPAGVSEVTKRVLTVGYAWLMTSDAAYHDALMADARMLTDAKPREAVDEAKEALVLATAVDWLSASRESVSVDGGPSTLEAARQVLKIRTMGSIGCSLALGETIAVDKLNKSVIIGSGVVMSALALADDPLWRPGLAAAVRAGLAGARSGLDVLNVDGGSPEGPVYWNFQTVPAAGLLSSIDATLPSRTVARVPSLVKAGRFALQMAAPALSGDRETTRYSDARDTVLRCTLPAWIAGRYGDPDAITVAIEGQLRQGVELLWWPRDEVNAPVQDAAFPASGVAVLRSGEATAWLLGQPELTNHTQLDAGGVTVRVSGVDWSLDAGYGVEGPGYSEDRPDGRRWTYPQTQPAWHSTVRTVVSASDVGQVVGATAPVALRAGSAVVDLTRVLQGATQAQRRISLTASQLTI
;
A
#
# COMPACT_ATOMS: atom_id res chain seq x y z
N MET A 1 -1.97 -18.81 14.57
CA MET A 1 -3.36 -19.29 14.46
C MET A 1 -3.74 -20.44 15.39
N ARG A 2 -3.05 -21.61 15.43
CA ARG A 2 -3.49 -22.76 16.26
C ARG A 2 -3.58 -22.50 17.78
N ARG A 3 -2.63 -21.77 18.39
CA ARG A 3 -2.69 -21.40 19.82
C ARG A 3 -3.79 -20.35 20.16
N TRP A 4 -4.21 -19.57 19.16
CA TRP A 4 -5.31 -18.61 19.29
C TRP A 4 -6.69 -19.29 19.19
N ILE A 5 -6.81 -20.35 18.38
CA ILE A 5 -8.01 -21.21 18.33
C ILE A 5 -8.29 -21.84 19.71
N THR A 6 -7.24 -22.17 20.48
CA THR A 6 -7.37 -22.76 21.82
C THR A 6 -7.82 -21.75 22.89
N ALA A 7 -7.31 -20.50 22.84
CA ALA A 7 -7.77 -19.43 23.72
C ALA A 7 -9.22 -19.01 23.41
N ILE A 8 -9.61 -19.06 22.14
CA ILE A 8 -11.00 -18.87 21.68
C ILE A 8 -11.90 -20.00 22.19
N ALA A 9 -11.46 -21.27 22.13
CA ALA A 9 -12.23 -22.38 22.70
C ALA A 9 -12.48 -22.19 24.22
N ALA A 10 -11.49 -21.68 24.96
CA ALA A 10 -11.63 -21.39 26.39
C ALA A 10 -12.60 -20.22 26.68
N ALA A 11 -12.53 -19.13 25.92
CA ALA A 11 -13.48 -18.01 26.02
C ALA A 11 -14.90 -18.39 25.54
N VAL A 12 -15.01 -19.31 24.56
CA VAL A 12 -16.26 -19.86 23.99
C VAL A 12 -16.96 -20.82 24.97
N VAL A 13 -16.20 -21.55 25.78
CA VAL A 13 -16.73 -22.36 26.89
C VAL A 13 -17.26 -21.46 28.02
N GLY A 14 -16.65 -20.30 28.26
CA GLY A 14 -17.11 -19.33 29.27
C GLY A 14 -18.56 -18.86 29.09
N ILE A 15 -19.01 -18.60 27.86
CA ILE A 15 -20.41 -18.25 27.55
C ILE A 15 -21.36 -19.44 27.80
N SER A 16 -20.85 -20.66 27.63
CA SER A 16 -21.62 -21.87 27.81
C SER A 16 -21.79 -22.22 29.30
N GLY A 17 -20.83 -21.86 30.16
CA GLY A 17 -20.86 -22.08 31.60
C GLY A 17 -21.73 -21.08 32.38
N THR A 18 -21.71 -19.80 32.01
CA THR A 18 -22.45 -18.75 32.76
C THR A 18 -23.96 -18.77 32.53
N LEU A 19 -24.45 -19.26 31.38
CA LEU A 19 -25.88 -19.35 31.07
C LEU A 19 -26.60 -20.60 31.61
N VAL A 20 -25.90 -21.51 32.32
CA VAL A 20 -26.52 -22.74 32.86
C VAL A 20 -27.23 -22.50 34.20
N ALA A 21 -26.80 -21.50 34.97
CA ALA A 21 -27.35 -21.19 36.29
C ALA A 21 -28.82 -20.70 36.31
N PRO A 22 -29.34 -19.90 35.34
CA PRO A 22 -30.67 -19.29 35.50
C PRO A 22 -31.85 -20.20 35.14
N VAL A 23 -31.63 -21.31 34.42
CA VAL A 23 -32.72 -22.15 33.88
C VAL A 23 -33.53 -22.83 35.00
N HIS A 24 -32.93 -23.02 36.17
CA HIS A 24 -33.58 -23.64 37.33
C HIS A 24 -34.52 -22.69 38.08
N LEU A 25 -34.37 -21.37 37.91
CA LEU A 25 -35.16 -20.35 38.61
C LEU A 25 -36.38 -19.84 37.82
N ALA A 26 -36.46 -20.14 36.52
CA ALA A 26 -37.62 -19.80 35.69
C ALA A 26 -38.84 -20.69 36.00
N SER A 27 -40.05 -20.12 35.87
CA SER A 27 -41.32 -20.85 35.97
C SER A 27 -41.36 -22.01 34.96
N ALA A 28 -42.10 -23.08 35.25
CA ALA A 28 -42.18 -24.24 34.36
C ALA A 28 -42.66 -23.89 32.93
N ALA A 29 -43.44 -22.80 32.79
CA ALA A 29 -43.97 -22.32 31.51
C ALA A 29 -42.92 -21.61 30.64
N ASP A 30 -41.92 -20.94 31.23
CA ASP A 30 -40.95 -20.09 30.51
C ASP A 30 -39.66 -20.84 30.10
N ARG A 31 -39.40 -22.01 30.72
CA ARG A 31 -38.19 -22.82 30.49
C ARG A 31 -37.99 -23.28 29.03
N PRO A 32 -39.04 -23.68 28.27
CA PRO A 32 -38.85 -24.11 26.88
C PRO A 32 -38.38 -22.97 25.97
N GLU A 33 -38.94 -21.76 26.13
CA GLU A 33 -38.59 -20.59 25.32
C GLU A 33 -37.17 -20.09 25.65
N LEU A 34 -36.82 -20.00 26.93
CA LEU A 34 -35.45 -19.65 27.36
C LEU A 34 -34.41 -20.67 26.88
N ARG A 35 -34.70 -21.98 26.94
CA ARG A 35 -33.82 -23.03 26.40
C ARG A 35 -33.65 -22.91 24.89
N SER A 36 -34.72 -22.61 24.16
CA SER A 36 -34.68 -22.38 22.70
C SER A 36 -33.79 -21.19 22.34
N ILE A 37 -33.89 -20.09 23.08
CA ILE A 37 -33.10 -18.88 22.85
C ILE A 37 -31.61 -19.07 23.19
N ILE A 38 -31.31 -19.73 24.32
CA ILE A 38 -29.92 -20.08 24.70
C ILE A 38 -29.32 -21.05 23.67
N ALA A 39 -30.08 -22.05 23.21
CA ALA A 39 -29.65 -22.97 22.16
C ALA A 39 -29.39 -22.23 20.84
N GLY A 40 -30.26 -21.30 20.45
CA GLY A 40 -30.08 -20.45 19.27
C GLY A 40 -28.84 -19.56 19.36
N ALA A 41 -28.57 -18.93 20.51
CA ALA A 41 -27.37 -18.13 20.75
C ALA A 41 -26.10 -18.98 20.71
N ARG A 42 -26.11 -20.19 21.30
CA ARG A 42 -25.00 -21.16 21.22
C ARG A 42 -24.75 -21.60 19.78
N GLN A 43 -25.80 -21.91 19.03
CA GLN A 43 -25.70 -22.33 17.64
C GLN A 43 -25.21 -21.19 16.74
N ALA A 44 -25.64 -19.95 17.00
CA ALA A 44 -25.14 -18.75 16.32
C ALA A 44 -23.66 -18.49 16.62
N ASN A 45 -23.24 -18.66 17.87
CA ASN A 45 -21.84 -18.53 18.26
C ASN A 45 -20.95 -19.61 17.62
N GLN A 46 -21.36 -20.88 17.67
CA GLN A 46 -20.64 -21.99 17.03
C GLN A 46 -20.58 -21.84 15.50
N ALA A 47 -21.65 -21.36 14.87
CA ALA A 47 -21.67 -21.08 13.45
C ALA A 47 -20.72 -19.92 13.11
N THR A 48 -20.77 -18.82 13.88
CA THR A 48 -19.90 -17.65 13.64
C THR A 48 -18.42 -18.00 13.83
N ALA A 49 -18.08 -18.84 14.81
CA ALA A 49 -16.72 -19.34 15.01
C ALA A 49 -16.18 -20.18 13.83
N LYS A 50 -17.06 -20.89 13.10
CA LYS A 50 -16.68 -21.63 11.87
C LYS A 50 -16.51 -20.72 10.66
N VAL A 51 -17.12 -19.54 10.70
CA VAL A 51 -17.20 -18.59 9.60
C VAL A 51 -16.11 -17.53 9.68
N ILE A 52 -15.75 -17.07 10.88
CA ILE A 52 -14.68 -16.09 11.13
C ILE A 52 -13.37 -16.42 10.40
N PRO A 53 -12.87 -17.67 10.38
CA PRO A 53 -11.65 -18.01 9.66
C PRO A 53 -11.73 -17.83 8.13
N ARG A 54 -12.94 -17.67 7.59
CA ARG A 54 -13.23 -17.47 6.16
C ARG A 54 -13.58 -16.02 5.82
N LEU A 55 -13.60 -15.14 6.81
CA LEU A 55 -13.84 -13.70 6.64
C LEU A 55 -12.53 -12.97 6.33
N THR A 56 -12.64 -11.78 5.75
CA THR A 56 -11.51 -10.85 5.69
C THR A 56 -11.09 -10.47 7.12
N VAL A 57 -9.86 -9.98 7.32
CA VAL A 57 -9.35 -9.56 8.64
C VAL A 57 -10.30 -8.56 9.31
N GLU A 58 -10.81 -7.62 8.52
CA GLU A 58 -11.68 -6.54 8.99
C GLU A 58 -13.09 -7.05 9.31
N ASP A 59 -13.67 -7.89 8.46
CA ASP A 59 -14.97 -8.52 8.73
C ASP A 59 -14.90 -9.43 9.97
N ALA A 60 -13.80 -10.15 10.14
CA ALA A 60 -13.52 -10.95 11.33
C ALA A 60 -13.34 -10.07 12.57
N ARG A 61 -12.69 -8.90 12.47
CA ARG A 61 -12.56 -7.94 13.57
C ARG A 61 -13.92 -7.40 13.98
N LEU A 62 -14.70 -6.89 13.03
CA LEU A 62 -16.06 -6.37 13.26
C LEU A 62 -16.97 -7.43 13.90
N ALA A 63 -16.97 -8.65 13.35
CA ALA A 63 -17.75 -9.74 13.92
C ALA A 63 -17.33 -10.07 15.37
N ARG A 64 -16.03 -10.06 15.67
CA ARG A 64 -15.51 -10.28 17.02
C ARG A 64 -15.92 -9.19 18.01
N GLU A 65 -15.80 -7.92 17.63
CA GLU A 65 -16.21 -6.79 18.47
C GLU A 65 -17.70 -6.86 18.81
N ARG A 66 -18.53 -7.18 17.81
CA ARG A 66 -19.98 -7.32 18.00
C ARG A 66 -20.34 -8.53 18.84
N LEU A 67 -19.65 -9.67 18.67
CA LEU A 67 -19.79 -10.82 19.56
C LEU A 67 -19.42 -10.47 21.01
N GLY A 68 -18.36 -9.69 21.23
CA GLY A 68 -17.97 -9.19 22.55
C GLY A 68 -19.09 -8.38 23.20
N LEU A 69 -19.64 -7.39 22.48
CA LEU A 69 -20.75 -6.57 22.99
C LEU A 69 -22.01 -7.40 23.30
N LEU A 70 -22.34 -8.38 22.44
CA LEU A 70 -23.48 -9.27 22.68
C LEU A 70 -23.25 -10.16 23.90
N ARG A 71 -22.02 -10.65 24.10
CA ARG A 71 -21.63 -11.42 25.29
C ARG A 71 -21.79 -10.59 26.56
N ASP A 72 -21.29 -9.35 26.57
CA ASP A 72 -21.34 -8.50 27.75
C ASP A 72 -22.81 -8.16 28.11
N ARG A 73 -23.65 -7.90 27.10
CA ARG A 73 -25.11 -7.73 27.28
C ARG A 73 -25.80 -9.00 27.79
N ALA A 74 -25.40 -10.17 27.29
CA ALA A 74 -25.93 -11.45 27.75
C ALA A 74 -25.58 -11.71 29.22
N SER A 75 -24.38 -11.30 29.66
CA SER A 75 -23.95 -11.42 31.06
C SER A 75 -24.86 -10.62 31.99
N VAL A 76 -25.08 -9.33 31.68
CA VAL A 76 -26.00 -8.46 32.46
C VAL A 76 -27.41 -9.05 32.52
N LEU A 77 -27.90 -9.59 31.40
CA LEU A 77 -29.22 -10.23 31.34
C LEU A 77 -29.30 -11.51 32.19
N SER A 78 -28.20 -12.26 32.27
CA SER A 78 -28.08 -13.45 33.11
C SER A 78 -28.08 -13.09 34.60
N ASP A 79 -27.42 -11.99 34.97
CA ASP A 79 -27.43 -11.47 36.34
C ASP A 79 -28.84 -11.01 36.73
N ASP A 80 -29.53 -10.28 35.86
CA ASP A 80 -30.94 -9.86 36.04
C ASP A 80 -31.89 -11.05 36.25
N LEU A 81 -31.69 -12.13 35.48
CA LEU A 81 -32.48 -13.36 35.62
C LEU A 81 -32.19 -14.10 36.93
N SER A 82 -30.94 -14.06 37.40
CA SER A 82 -30.52 -14.76 38.63
C SER A 82 -31.00 -14.05 39.90
N GLY A 83 -31.23 -12.73 39.83
CA GLY A 83 -31.83 -11.94 40.92
C GLY A 83 -33.37 -11.97 40.98
N SER A 84 -34.04 -12.59 40.00
CA SER A 84 -35.50 -12.64 39.89
C SER A 84 -36.08 -13.89 40.55
N SER A 85 -36.91 -13.73 41.58
CA SER A 85 -37.63 -14.83 42.26
C SER A 85 -39.06 -15.07 41.73
N GLY A 86 -39.48 -14.37 40.67
CA GLY A 86 -40.84 -14.44 40.09
C GLY A 86 -40.86 -14.68 38.56
N PRO A 87 -42.05 -14.67 37.92
CA PRO A 87 -42.18 -14.81 36.47
C PRO A 87 -41.41 -13.71 35.72
N VAL A 88 -40.79 -14.06 34.60
CA VAL A 88 -39.95 -13.16 33.79
C VAL A 88 -40.79 -11.96 33.33
N SER A 89 -40.37 -10.75 33.68
CA SER A 89 -41.11 -9.55 33.31
C SER A 89 -41.19 -9.36 31.78
N PRO A 90 -42.26 -8.75 31.24
CA PRO A 90 -42.38 -8.49 29.80
C PRO A 90 -41.21 -7.68 29.22
N SER A 91 -40.60 -6.79 30.01
CA SER A 91 -39.42 -6.03 29.62
C SER A 91 -38.18 -6.92 29.48
N LEU A 92 -37.98 -7.87 30.40
CA LEU A 92 -36.90 -8.84 30.36
C LEU A 92 -37.06 -9.80 29.17
N GLN A 93 -38.27 -10.30 28.92
CA GLN A 93 -38.57 -11.10 27.71
C GLN A 93 -38.25 -10.33 26.41
N THR A 94 -38.58 -9.04 26.37
CA THR A 94 -38.29 -8.19 25.19
C THR A 94 -36.79 -8.00 24.97
N ARG A 95 -36.00 -7.83 26.05
CA ARG A 95 -34.53 -7.76 25.99
C ARG A 95 -33.93 -9.09 25.50
N ILE A 96 -34.43 -10.22 26.00
CA ILE A 96 -34.02 -11.56 25.55
C ILE A 96 -34.30 -11.74 24.04
N ARG A 97 -35.52 -11.44 23.58
CA ARG A 97 -35.89 -11.52 22.15
C ARG A 97 -35.02 -10.61 21.27
N THR A 98 -34.73 -9.40 21.74
CA THR A 98 -33.86 -8.45 21.05
C THR A 98 -32.43 -8.97 20.92
N LEU A 99 -31.89 -9.58 21.97
CA LEU A 99 -30.54 -10.14 21.93
C LEU A 99 -30.47 -11.35 20.99
N GLY A 100 -31.49 -12.21 21.01
CA GLY A 100 -31.61 -13.35 20.09
C GLY A 100 -31.70 -12.93 18.62
N SER A 101 -32.48 -11.88 18.31
CA SER A 101 -32.58 -11.35 16.94
C SER A 101 -31.26 -10.72 16.47
N GLN A 102 -30.56 -9.99 17.35
CA GLN A 102 -29.23 -9.42 17.06
C GLN A 102 -28.18 -10.49 16.80
N ALA A 103 -28.17 -11.58 17.59
CA ALA A 103 -27.25 -12.71 17.39
C ALA A 103 -27.54 -13.46 16.08
N SER A 104 -28.82 -13.67 15.76
CA SER A 104 -29.26 -14.28 14.49
C SER A 104 -28.87 -13.41 13.29
N ALA A 105 -29.05 -12.10 13.39
CA ALA A 105 -28.63 -11.13 12.37
C ALA A 105 -27.10 -11.17 12.13
N LEU A 106 -26.31 -11.19 13.21
CA LEU A 106 -24.85 -11.26 13.12
C LEU A 106 -24.40 -12.55 12.43
N ARG A 107 -25.00 -13.69 12.78
CA ARG A 107 -24.73 -14.98 12.14
C ARG A 107 -25.08 -14.94 10.65
N ALA A 108 -26.29 -14.47 10.31
CA ALA A 108 -26.72 -14.36 8.92
C ALA A 108 -25.81 -13.43 8.10
N GLY A 109 -25.36 -12.32 8.69
CA GLY A 109 -24.37 -11.44 8.11
C GLY A 109 -23.02 -12.14 7.87
N ALA A 110 -22.51 -12.86 8.88
CA ALA A 110 -21.25 -13.60 8.74
C ALA A 110 -21.35 -14.71 7.67
N ASP A 111 -22.42 -15.49 7.66
CA ASP A 111 -22.66 -16.55 6.68
C ASP A 111 -22.74 -15.98 5.25
N ALA A 112 -23.45 -14.85 5.07
CA ALA A 112 -23.52 -14.14 3.80
C ALA A 112 -22.16 -13.60 3.36
N ALA A 113 -21.39 -13.01 4.28
CA ALA A 113 -20.05 -12.52 3.99
C ALA A 113 -19.10 -13.65 3.56
N SER A 114 -19.10 -14.78 4.27
CA SER A 114 -18.29 -15.93 3.87
C SER A 114 -18.71 -16.50 2.52
N ALA A 115 -20.01 -16.52 2.20
CA ALA A 115 -20.48 -16.94 0.89
C ALA A 115 -20.00 -15.98 -0.22
N GLY A 116 -20.08 -14.67 -0.01
CA GLY A 116 -19.57 -13.66 -0.94
C GLY A 116 -18.07 -13.78 -1.19
N ILE A 117 -17.28 -13.90 -0.11
CA ILE A 117 -15.81 -14.11 -0.21
C ILE A 117 -15.48 -15.38 -0.98
N SER A 118 -16.23 -16.47 -0.76
CA SER A 118 -16.04 -17.72 -1.51
C SER A 118 -16.34 -17.56 -3.00
N VAL A 119 -17.37 -16.79 -3.38
CA VAL A 119 -17.68 -16.52 -4.78
C VAL A 119 -16.57 -15.67 -5.40
N LEU A 120 -16.11 -14.62 -4.73
CA LEU A 120 -14.99 -13.80 -5.22
C LEU A 120 -13.71 -14.62 -5.44
N GLY A 121 -13.38 -15.50 -4.49
CA GLY A 121 -12.23 -16.40 -4.63
C GLY A 121 -12.34 -17.31 -5.85
N GLU A 122 -13.53 -17.85 -6.12
CA GLU A 122 -13.76 -18.72 -7.29
C GLU A 122 -13.74 -17.93 -8.62
N VAL A 123 -14.37 -16.75 -8.67
CA VAL A 123 -14.35 -15.90 -9.87
C VAL A 123 -12.90 -15.48 -10.19
N ARG A 124 -12.13 -15.07 -9.18
CA ARG A 124 -10.71 -14.73 -9.35
C ARG A 124 -9.90 -15.93 -9.83
N ARG A 125 -10.13 -17.12 -9.28
CA ARG A 125 -9.48 -18.36 -9.72
C ARG A 125 -9.75 -18.63 -11.20
N LEU A 126 -11.00 -18.53 -11.64
CA LEU A 126 -11.39 -18.72 -13.04
C LEU A 126 -10.76 -17.67 -13.96
N ALA A 127 -10.70 -16.41 -13.52
CA ALA A 127 -10.07 -15.35 -14.30
C ALA A 127 -8.56 -15.58 -14.48
N LEU A 128 -7.86 -15.99 -13.41
CA LEU A 128 -6.43 -16.34 -13.46
C LEU A 128 -6.15 -17.61 -14.27
N GLU A 129 -7.05 -18.60 -14.20
CA GLU A 129 -6.97 -19.80 -15.03
C GLU A 129 -7.14 -19.46 -16.52
N GLY A 130 -8.13 -18.62 -16.85
CA GLY A 130 -8.31 -18.12 -18.20
C GLY A 130 -7.11 -17.30 -18.69
N LEU A 131 -6.53 -16.45 -17.84
CA LEU A 131 -5.31 -15.70 -18.17
C LEU A 131 -4.17 -16.66 -18.51
N ARG A 132 -3.93 -17.67 -17.66
CA ARG A 132 -2.88 -18.67 -17.89
C ARG A 132 -3.09 -19.42 -19.21
N GLN A 133 -4.32 -19.87 -19.46
CA GLN A 133 -4.66 -20.54 -20.73
C GLN A 133 -4.47 -19.60 -21.93
N GLY A 134 -4.77 -18.31 -21.78
CA GLY A 134 -4.54 -17.30 -22.82
C GLY A 134 -3.06 -17.03 -23.09
N ILE A 135 -2.22 -17.03 -22.05
CA ILE A 135 -0.76 -16.93 -22.20
C ILE A 135 -0.20 -18.19 -22.89
N ASP A 136 -0.60 -19.38 -22.43
CA ASP A 136 -0.07 -20.67 -22.93
C ASP A 136 -0.59 -21.02 -24.34
N GLY A 137 -1.82 -20.63 -24.68
CA GLY A 137 -2.53 -21.06 -25.90
C GLY A 137 -2.96 -19.93 -26.84
N GLY A 138 -2.56 -18.68 -26.55
CA GLY A 138 -3.04 -17.49 -27.23
C GLY A 138 -4.44 -17.06 -26.78
N PHE A 139 -4.62 -15.76 -26.54
CA PHE A 139 -5.91 -15.15 -26.25
C PHE A 139 -6.91 -15.37 -27.39
N ARG A 140 -8.11 -15.85 -27.03
CA ARG A 140 -9.22 -16.08 -27.97
C ARG A 140 -10.03 -14.80 -28.18
N THR A 141 -10.71 -14.70 -29.32
CA THR A 141 -11.56 -13.55 -29.70
C THR A 141 -12.67 -13.20 -28.69
N ASN A 142 -13.05 -14.11 -27.79
CA ASN A 142 -14.08 -13.89 -26.78
C ASN A 142 -13.54 -13.71 -25.35
N PHE A 143 -12.22 -13.62 -25.16
CA PHE A 143 -11.61 -13.58 -23.83
C PHE A 143 -12.13 -12.42 -22.97
N ASP A 144 -12.15 -11.20 -23.50
CA ASP A 144 -12.67 -10.04 -22.77
C ASP A 144 -14.16 -10.19 -22.40
N ALA A 145 -14.97 -10.77 -23.29
CA ALA A 145 -16.38 -11.04 -23.01
C ALA A 145 -16.54 -12.08 -21.91
N GLU A 146 -15.72 -13.13 -21.90
CA GLU A 146 -15.63 -14.11 -20.81
C GLU A 146 -15.24 -13.46 -19.48
N GLN A 147 -14.20 -12.64 -19.48
CA GLN A 147 -13.75 -11.90 -18.31
C GLN A 147 -14.83 -10.98 -17.76
N TYR A 148 -15.56 -10.28 -18.64
CA TYR A 148 -16.68 -9.43 -18.24
C TYR A 148 -17.79 -10.25 -17.57
N ARG A 149 -18.13 -11.44 -18.08
CA ARG A 149 -19.12 -12.34 -17.45
C ARG A 149 -18.72 -12.74 -16.04
N TRP A 150 -17.48 -13.16 -15.85
CA TRP A 150 -16.96 -13.52 -14.53
C TRP A 150 -17.01 -12.33 -13.57
N SER A 151 -16.59 -11.17 -14.04
CA SER A 151 -16.54 -9.93 -13.25
C SER A 151 -17.94 -9.43 -12.87
N ALA A 152 -18.93 -9.62 -13.74
CA ALA A 152 -20.32 -9.35 -13.42
C ALA A 152 -20.82 -10.24 -12.25
N ALA A 153 -20.43 -11.53 -12.20
CA ALA A 153 -20.73 -12.38 -11.04
C ALA A 153 -20.03 -11.90 -9.77
N GLY A 154 -18.78 -11.41 -9.88
CA GLY A 154 -18.05 -10.78 -8.78
C GLY A 154 -18.75 -9.54 -8.22
N ALA A 155 -19.37 -8.72 -9.08
CA ALA A 155 -20.16 -7.57 -8.65
C ALA A 155 -21.34 -7.96 -7.74
N HIS A 156 -22.04 -9.06 -8.04
CA HIS A 156 -23.11 -9.58 -7.17
C HIS A 156 -22.56 -10.03 -5.82
N ALA A 157 -21.37 -10.65 -5.79
CA ALA A 157 -20.72 -11.05 -4.55
C ALA A 157 -20.36 -9.83 -3.66
N LEU A 158 -19.86 -8.75 -4.25
CA LEU A 158 -19.55 -7.51 -3.51
C LEU A 158 -20.80 -6.78 -3.01
N ALA A 159 -21.89 -6.79 -3.78
CA ALA A 159 -23.17 -6.26 -3.31
C ALA A 159 -23.74 -7.08 -2.13
N ASP A 160 -23.73 -8.40 -2.23
CA ASP A 160 -24.15 -9.29 -1.13
C ASP A 160 -23.24 -9.07 0.12
N LEU A 161 -21.93 -8.89 -0.07
CA LEU A 161 -20.98 -8.56 1.00
C LEU A 161 -21.27 -7.22 1.67
N THR A 162 -21.63 -6.19 0.90
CA THR A 162 -21.96 -4.88 1.42
C THR A 162 -23.20 -4.94 2.31
N VAL A 163 -24.22 -5.69 1.88
CA VAL A 163 -25.43 -5.95 2.68
C VAL A 163 -25.07 -6.75 3.94
N ALA A 164 -24.20 -7.74 3.82
CA ALA A 164 -23.73 -8.55 4.94
C ALA A 164 -23.00 -7.70 6.00
N ARG A 165 -22.08 -6.82 5.57
CA ARG A 165 -21.38 -5.88 6.45
C ARG A 165 -22.32 -4.92 7.17
N ALA A 166 -23.29 -4.37 6.45
CA ALA A 166 -24.31 -3.50 7.04
C ALA A 166 -25.10 -4.24 8.14
N ALA A 167 -25.49 -5.50 7.89
CA ALA A 167 -26.17 -6.34 8.87
C ALA A 167 -25.31 -6.65 10.11
N MET A 168 -24.02 -6.91 9.94
CA MET A 168 -23.09 -7.13 11.06
C MET A 168 -22.92 -5.86 11.91
N THR A 169 -22.89 -4.68 11.29
CA THR A 169 -22.79 -3.40 11.99
C THR A 169 -24.09 -3.02 12.70
N SER A 170 -25.23 -3.15 12.04
CA SER A 170 -26.54 -2.72 12.58
C SER A 170 -27.22 -3.78 13.45
N LEU A 171 -26.67 -5.01 13.48
CA LEU A 171 -27.28 -6.19 14.12
C LEU A 171 -28.73 -6.42 13.69
N THR A 172 -29.04 -6.13 12.42
CA THR A 172 -30.36 -6.31 11.82
C THR A 172 -30.31 -7.42 10.75
N PRO A 173 -31.30 -8.33 10.66
CA PRO A 173 -31.27 -9.40 9.67
C PRO A 173 -31.14 -8.84 8.25
N PRO A 174 -30.22 -9.37 7.42
CA PRO A 174 -30.08 -8.94 6.04
C PRO A 174 -31.34 -9.33 5.25
N ARG A 175 -31.91 -8.38 4.49
CA ARG A 175 -33.13 -8.64 3.69
C ARG A 175 -32.87 -9.50 2.44
N ARG A 176 -31.62 -9.61 1.95
CA ARG A 176 -31.24 -10.38 0.75
C ARG A 176 -29.75 -10.77 0.78
N ALA A 177 -29.40 -12.02 0.45
CA ALA A 177 -28.00 -12.50 0.41
C ALA A 177 -27.74 -13.68 -0.55
N ALA A 178 -28.60 -13.92 -1.55
CA ALA A 178 -28.51 -15.09 -2.43
C ALA A 178 -28.27 -14.77 -3.91
N SER A 179 -27.85 -13.55 -4.25
CA SER A 179 -27.69 -13.14 -5.65
C SER A 179 -26.37 -13.65 -6.26
N ALA A 180 -25.30 -13.67 -5.47
CA ALA A 180 -23.95 -14.01 -5.92
C ALA A 180 -23.82 -15.45 -6.47
N ARG A 181 -24.39 -16.45 -5.78
CA ARG A 181 -24.33 -17.85 -6.25
C ARG A 181 -25.10 -18.05 -7.55
N LYS A 182 -26.27 -17.42 -7.68
CA LYS A 182 -27.06 -17.46 -8.91
C LYS A 182 -26.31 -16.81 -10.06
N ALA A 183 -25.70 -15.65 -9.83
CA ALA A 183 -24.87 -14.97 -10.83
C ALA A 183 -23.68 -15.83 -11.26
N LEU A 184 -23.00 -16.49 -10.32
CA LEU A 184 -21.90 -17.42 -10.64
C LEU A 184 -22.38 -18.61 -11.50
N GLN A 185 -23.55 -19.18 -11.19
CA GLN A 185 -24.13 -20.26 -11.99
C GLN A 185 -24.50 -19.81 -13.40
N GLN A 186 -25.07 -18.61 -13.56
CA GLN A 186 -25.34 -18.00 -14.87
C GLN A 186 -24.04 -17.81 -15.67
N ALA A 187 -23.00 -17.26 -15.04
CA ALA A 187 -21.70 -17.07 -15.70
C ALA A 187 -21.10 -18.41 -16.17
N ARG A 188 -21.21 -19.48 -15.36
CA ARG A 188 -20.77 -20.84 -15.74
C ARG A 188 -21.55 -21.43 -16.91
N SER A 189 -22.83 -21.08 -17.07
CA SER A 189 -23.63 -21.49 -18.23
C SER A 189 -23.43 -20.59 -19.45
N GLY A 190 -22.41 -19.71 -19.46
CA GLY A 190 -22.14 -18.77 -20.55
C GLY A 190 -23.05 -17.55 -20.58
N VAL A 191 -23.92 -17.37 -19.59
CA VAL A 191 -24.87 -16.25 -19.52
C VAL A 191 -24.26 -15.12 -18.70
N THR A 192 -24.20 -13.92 -19.26
CA THR A 192 -23.77 -12.72 -18.53
C THR A 192 -24.81 -12.38 -17.45
N PRO A 193 -24.45 -12.35 -16.16
CA PRO A 193 -25.35 -11.89 -15.12
C PRO A 193 -25.82 -10.46 -15.38
N ALA A 194 -27.06 -10.16 -14.99
CA ALA A 194 -27.57 -8.80 -15.10
C ALA A 194 -26.69 -7.81 -14.29
N PRO A 195 -26.53 -6.55 -14.76
CA PRO A 195 -25.74 -5.56 -14.05
C PRO A 195 -26.22 -5.35 -12.61
N VAL A 196 -25.28 -5.20 -11.69
CA VAL A 196 -25.58 -4.84 -10.31
C VAL A 196 -25.63 -3.33 -10.20
N ALA A 197 -26.77 -2.79 -9.79
CA ALA A 197 -26.92 -1.34 -9.62
C ALA A 197 -25.84 -0.79 -8.67
N GLY A 198 -25.14 0.26 -9.10
CA GLY A 198 -24.10 0.91 -8.31
C GLY A 198 -22.74 0.21 -8.28
N TRP A 199 -22.53 -0.84 -9.08
CA TRP A 199 -21.25 -1.55 -9.18
C TRP A 199 -20.82 -1.73 -10.64
N ILE A 200 -19.55 -1.44 -10.91
CA ILE A 200 -18.93 -1.59 -12.23
C ILE A 200 -17.95 -2.77 -12.16
N PRO A 201 -18.15 -3.82 -12.97
CA PRO A 201 -17.20 -4.92 -13.08
C PRO A 201 -15.81 -4.43 -13.49
N LEU A 202 -14.77 -4.98 -12.85
CA LEU A 202 -13.37 -4.84 -13.23
C LEU A 202 -12.88 -6.15 -13.82
N PRO A 203 -11.96 -6.12 -14.79
CA PRO A 203 -11.36 -7.35 -15.28
C PRO A 203 -10.76 -8.16 -14.13
N GLY A 204 -10.78 -9.49 -14.20
CA GLY A 204 -10.20 -10.33 -13.15
C GLY A 204 -11.16 -10.70 -12.00
N GLY A 205 -12.45 -10.38 -12.11
CA GLY A 205 -13.47 -10.96 -11.23
C GLY A 205 -13.99 -10.10 -10.09
N CYS A 206 -13.72 -8.79 -10.11
CA CYS A 206 -14.14 -7.87 -9.06
C CYS A 206 -14.98 -6.72 -9.58
N ALA A 207 -15.36 -5.80 -8.70
CA ALA A 207 -16.12 -4.62 -9.07
C ALA A 207 -15.81 -3.44 -8.15
N LEU A 208 -15.98 -2.24 -8.65
CA LEU A 208 -15.85 -1.00 -7.90
C LEU A 208 -17.10 -0.13 -8.07
N PRO A 209 -17.40 0.78 -7.14
CA PRO A 209 -18.45 1.75 -7.37
C PRO A 209 -18.10 2.65 -8.57
N PRO A 210 -19.10 3.13 -9.33
CA PRO A 210 -18.88 3.89 -10.55
C PRO A 210 -18.07 5.18 -10.30
N ALA A 211 -17.44 5.67 -11.36
CA ALA A 211 -16.72 6.93 -11.38
C ALA A 211 -17.02 7.68 -12.69
N SER A 212 -16.92 9.01 -12.65
CA SER A 212 -17.05 9.84 -13.85
C SER A 212 -15.89 9.56 -14.80
N MET A 213 -16.19 9.18 -16.06
CA MET A 213 -15.14 8.93 -17.04
C MET A 213 -14.42 10.21 -17.46
N THR A 214 -15.11 11.35 -17.50
CA THR A 214 -14.50 12.65 -17.85
C THR A 214 -13.54 13.15 -16.78
N ASP A 215 -13.74 12.68 -15.54
CA ASP A 215 -13.00 13.14 -14.37
C ASP A 215 -11.77 12.28 -14.05
N PHE A 216 -11.80 11.02 -14.50
CA PHE A 216 -10.86 9.97 -14.07
C PHE A 216 -10.23 9.21 -15.25
N LEU A 217 -10.54 9.56 -16.49
CA LEU A 217 -9.82 9.07 -17.66
C LEU A 217 -9.53 10.21 -18.64
N PRO A 218 -8.42 10.13 -19.38
CA PRO A 218 -8.17 11.04 -20.48
C PRO A 218 -9.26 10.88 -21.55
N ALA A 219 -9.38 11.94 -22.37
CA ALA A 219 -10.26 11.91 -23.53
C ALA A 219 -9.93 10.72 -24.45
N PRO A 220 -10.93 10.05 -25.03
CA PRO A 220 -10.69 9.00 -26.02
C PRO A 220 -9.72 9.48 -27.12
N GLY A 221 -8.76 8.62 -27.49
CA GLY A 221 -7.77 8.95 -28.52
C GLY A 221 -6.57 9.77 -28.05
N THR A 222 -6.42 10.01 -26.74
CA THR A 222 -5.18 10.60 -26.19
C THR A 222 -3.99 9.70 -26.51
N ALA A 223 -3.02 10.24 -27.25
CA ALA A 223 -1.86 9.50 -27.72
C ALA A 223 -0.89 9.13 -26.58
N ALA A 224 -0.24 7.98 -26.70
CA ALA A 224 0.87 7.61 -25.86
C ALA A 224 2.18 8.36 -26.26
N PRO A 225 3.14 8.55 -25.35
CA PRO A 225 3.08 8.15 -23.94
C PRO A 225 2.08 9.01 -23.15
N ARG A 226 1.38 8.38 -22.21
CA ARG A 226 0.47 8.98 -21.22
C ARG A 226 1.05 8.87 -19.81
N LEU A 227 1.92 7.89 -19.60
CA LEU A 227 2.59 7.67 -18.32
C LEU A 227 3.92 8.40 -18.28
N TRP A 228 4.19 9.05 -17.14
CA TRP A 228 5.39 9.86 -16.84
C TRP A 228 5.56 11.13 -17.66
N THR A 229 5.09 11.15 -18.90
CA THR A 229 5.25 12.26 -19.85
C THR A 229 4.17 12.19 -20.94
N THR A 230 4.18 13.17 -21.84
CA THR A 230 3.34 13.25 -23.04
C THR A 230 4.21 13.34 -24.29
N PRO A 231 3.66 13.16 -25.51
CA PRO A 231 4.39 13.48 -26.73
C PRO A 231 4.98 14.90 -26.71
N GLN A 232 4.22 15.89 -26.22
CA GLN A 232 4.71 17.27 -26.10
C GLN A 232 5.84 17.40 -25.07
N GLY A 233 5.78 16.64 -23.96
CA GLY A 233 6.87 16.58 -22.98
C GLY A 233 8.16 16.00 -23.56
N ILE A 234 8.04 14.97 -24.41
CA ILE A 234 9.19 14.40 -25.15
C ILE A 234 9.81 15.44 -26.10
N ASP A 235 8.98 16.14 -26.88
CA ASP A 235 9.47 17.16 -27.81
C ASP A 235 10.14 18.33 -27.08
N ALA A 236 9.57 18.76 -25.94
CA ALA A 236 10.18 19.78 -25.09
C ALA A 236 11.55 19.34 -24.55
N HIS A 237 11.69 18.08 -24.12
CA HIS A 237 12.95 17.55 -23.62
C HIS A 237 14.01 17.43 -24.73
N ARG A 238 13.62 16.97 -25.93
CA ARG A 238 14.51 16.94 -27.09
C ARG A 238 15.01 18.33 -27.46
N ALA A 239 14.16 19.35 -27.37
CA ALA A 239 14.56 20.74 -27.58
C ALA A 239 15.60 21.20 -26.54
N GLN A 240 15.46 20.79 -25.28
CA GLN A 240 16.45 21.07 -24.23
C GLN A 240 17.80 20.38 -24.51
N LEU A 241 17.78 19.14 -25.00
CA LEU A 241 18.98 18.39 -25.39
C LEU A 241 19.69 18.95 -26.62
N ALA A 242 19.03 19.79 -27.44
CA ALA A 242 19.65 20.47 -28.57
C ALA A 242 20.59 21.62 -28.14
N SER A 243 20.46 22.11 -26.90
CA SER A 243 21.34 23.12 -26.31
C SER A 243 21.51 22.86 -24.81
N PRO A 244 22.16 21.73 -24.43
CA PRO A 244 22.16 21.27 -23.06
C PRO A 244 23.18 22.05 -22.21
N THR A 245 22.90 22.21 -20.93
CA THR A 245 23.94 22.60 -19.97
C THR A 245 25.00 21.50 -19.88
N PRO A 246 26.23 21.80 -19.41
CA PRO A 246 27.24 20.76 -19.21
C PRO A 246 26.77 19.62 -18.30
N ALA A 247 26.01 19.93 -17.24
CA ALA A 247 25.46 18.92 -16.34
C ALA A 247 24.43 18.03 -17.04
N LEU A 248 23.49 18.62 -17.79
CA LEU A 248 22.52 17.85 -18.58
C LEU A 248 23.20 16.97 -19.63
N SER A 249 24.20 17.50 -20.34
CA SER A 249 24.95 16.77 -21.35
C SER A 249 25.67 15.56 -20.74
N ALA A 250 26.35 15.74 -19.61
CA ALA A 250 27.04 14.67 -18.90
C ALA A 250 26.07 13.60 -18.38
N ALA A 251 24.93 14.04 -17.83
CA ALA A 251 23.90 13.16 -17.29
C ALA A 251 23.23 12.34 -18.40
N TYR A 252 22.83 12.99 -19.51
CA TYR A 252 22.30 12.32 -20.69
C TYR A 252 23.27 11.27 -21.25
N ALA A 253 24.55 11.62 -21.43
CA ALA A 253 25.56 10.69 -21.92
C ALA A 253 25.75 9.48 -20.98
N LYS A 254 25.72 9.70 -19.65
CA LYS A 254 25.76 8.62 -18.65
C LYS A 254 24.53 7.72 -18.77
N THR A 255 23.33 8.29 -18.86
CA THR A 255 22.09 7.55 -19.01
C THR A 255 22.06 6.71 -20.29
N MET A 256 22.51 7.24 -21.44
CA MET A 256 22.54 6.48 -22.68
C MET A 256 23.54 5.30 -22.64
N ARG A 257 24.70 5.46 -21.98
CA ARG A 257 25.62 4.33 -21.72
C ARG A 257 24.98 3.28 -20.82
N GLN A 258 24.28 3.71 -19.77
CA GLN A 258 23.56 2.79 -18.88
C GLN A 258 22.42 2.06 -19.61
N ALA A 259 21.64 2.76 -20.44
CA ALA A 259 20.59 2.16 -21.25
C ALA A 259 21.15 1.06 -22.16
N THR A 260 22.31 1.30 -22.79
CA THR A 260 22.99 0.31 -23.62
C THR A 260 23.34 -0.94 -22.81
N VAL A 261 23.99 -0.79 -21.65
CA VAL A 261 24.33 -1.94 -20.78
C VAL A 261 23.08 -2.68 -20.29
N LEU A 262 22.06 -1.94 -19.86
CA LEU A 262 20.84 -2.50 -19.32
C LEU A 262 20.00 -3.21 -20.40
N SER A 263 20.04 -2.75 -21.66
CA SER A 263 19.35 -3.39 -22.78
C SER A 263 19.86 -4.80 -23.06
N LEU A 264 21.16 -5.06 -22.80
CA LEU A 264 21.76 -6.40 -22.94
C LEU A 264 21.27 -7.38 -21.88
N GLN A 265 20.67 -6.89 -20.79
CA GLN A 265 20.13 -7.67 -19.68
C GLN A 265 18.60 -7.81 -19.76
N SER A 266 17.95 -7.17 -20.74
CA SER A 266 16.49 -7.17 -20.85
C SER A 266 15.94 -8.57 -21.11
N GLY A 267 14.81 -8.87 -20.49
CA GLY A 267 14.21 -10.21 -20.49
C GLY A 267 14.80 -11.18 -19.46
N GLU A 268 15.94 -10.86 -18.82
CA GLU A 268 16.49 -11.71 -17.75
C GLU A 268 15.72 -11.52 -16.43
N PRO A 269 15.34 -12.62 -15.73
CA PRO A 269 14.69 -12.56 -14.43
C PRO A 269 15.51 -11.77 -13.41
N ALA A 270 14.90 -10.73 -12.83
CA ALA A 270 15.52 -9.91 -11.80
C ALA A 270 14.52 -9.49 -10.73
N GLY A 271 15.03 -8.94 -9.61
CA GLY A 271 14.19 -8.31 -8.60
C GLY A 271 13.45 -7.10 -9.18
N VAL A 272 12.23 -6.83 -8.71
CA VAL A 272 11.37 -5.79 -9.30
C VAL A 272 12.05 -4.42 -9.35
N SER A 273 12.84 -4.07 -8.33
CA SER A 273 13.63 -2.83 -8.31
C SER A 273 14.62 -2.69 -9.48
N GLU A 274 15.28 -3.78 -9.88
CA GLU A 274 16.22 -3.79 -11.00
C GLU A 274 15.47 -3.69 -12.33
N VAL A 275 14.35 -4.41 -12.47
CA VAL A 275 13.49 -4.31 -13.65
C VAL A 275 12.91 -2.90 -13.80
N THR A 276 12.50 -2.25 -12.69
CA THR A 276 12.05 -0.85 -12.71
C THR A 276 13.14 0.05 -13.28
N LYS A 277 14.38 -0.07 -12.80
CA LYS A 277 15.50 0.72 -13.31
C LYS A 277 15.73 0.45 -14.81
N ARG A 278 15.74 -0.82 -15.21
CA ARG A 278 15.95 -1.25 -16.59
C ARG A 278 14.88 -0.68 -17.53
N VAL A 279 13.60 -0.89 -17.23
CA VAL A 279 12.48 -0.41 -18.05
C VAL A 279 12.44 1.12 -18.14
N LEU A 280 12.64 1.84 -17.04
CA LEU A 280 12.63 3.31 -17.07
C LEU A 280 13.83 3.87 -17.86
N THR A 281 15.00 3.24 -17.76
CA THR A 281 16.23 3.73 -18.43
C THR A 281 16.24 3.37 -19.91
N VAL A 282 15.96 2.10 -20.25
CA VAL A 282 15.88 1.61 -21.64
C VAL A 282 14.70 2.25 -22.36
N GLY A 283 13.55 2.36 -21.69
CA GLY A 283 12.38 3.01 -22.26
C GLY A 283 12.58 4.51 -22.50
N TYR A 284 13.31 5.21 -21.62
CA TYR A 284 13.72 6.59 -21.86
C TYR A 284 14.58 6.68 -23.13
N ALA A 285 15.57 5.80 -23.27
CA ALA A 285 16.43 5.75 -24.46
C ALA A 285 15.63 5.47 -25.74
N TRP A 286 14.67 4.55 -25.69
CA TRP A 286 13.71 4.30 -26.78
C TRP A 286 12.95 5.58 -27.15
N LEU A 287 12.34 6.26 -26.18
CA LEU A 287 11.58 7.48 -26.44
C LEU A 287 12.44 8.61 -27.00
N MET A 288 13.72 8.70 -26.62
CA MET A 288 14.62 9.74 -27.12
C MET A 288 15.15 9.48 -28.52
N THR A 289 15.46 8.22 -28.85
CA THR A 289 16.23 7.87 -30.05
C THR A 289 15.41 7.17 -31.13
N SER A 290 14.30 6.54 -30.76
CA SER A 290 13.56 5.61 -31.62
C SER A 290 14.43 4.47 -32.20
N ASP A 291 15.49 4.08 -31.48
CA ASP A 291 16.34 2.94 -31.84
C ASP A 291 15.64 1.61 -31.56
N ALA A 292 15.53 0.76 -32.57
CA ALA A 292 14.90 -0.56 -32.49
C ALA A 292 15.52 -1.45 -31.41
N ALA A 293 16.82 -1.33 -31.11
CA ALA A 293 17.45 -2.13 -30.07
C ALA A 293 16.87 -1.86 -28.67
N TYR A 294 16.53 -0.59 -28.36
CA TYR A 294 15.90 -0.24 -27.10
C TYR A 294 14.42 -0.61 -27.08
N HIS A 295 13.73 -0.54 -28.23
CA HIS A 295 12.36 -1.04 -28.37
C HIS A 295 12.29 -2.55 -28.06
N ASP A 296 13.15 -3.34 -28.69
CA ASP A 296 13.16 -4.79 -28.56
C ASP A 296 13.54 -5.22 -27.13
N ALA A 297 14.49 -4.51 -26.51
CA ALA A 297 14.84 -4.70 -25.11
C ALA A 297 13.65 -4.38 -24.18
N LEU A 298 12.95 -3.27 -24.40
CA LEU A 298 11.76 -2.93 -23.62
C LEU A 298 10.63 -3.96 -23.82
N MET A 299 10.46 -4.47 -25.03
CA MET A 299 9.51 -5.55 -25.34
C MET A 299 9.88 -6.87 -24.65
N ALA A 300 11.18 -7.20 -24.57
CA ALA A 300 11.67 -8.39 -23.86
C ALA A 300 11.36 -8.32 -22.35
N ASP A 301 11.52 -7.15 -21.74
CA ASP A 301 11.14 -6.93 -20.34
C ASP A 301 9.63 -6.97 -20.11
N ALA A 302 8.83 -6.40 -21.03
CA ALA A 302 7.38 -6.50 -21.00
C ALA A 302 6.92 -7.97 -21.07
N ARG A 303 7.56 -8.78 -21.92
CA ARG A 303 7.30 -10.22 -22.02
C ARG A 303 7.65 -10.96 -20.73
N MET A 304 8.84 -10.73 -20.19
CA MET A 304 9.26 -11.35 -18.93
C MET A 304 8.29 -11.03 -17.78
N LEU A 305 7.83 -9.79 -17.66
CA LEU A 305 6.85 -9.39 -16.65
C LEU A 305 5.47 -10.00 -16.90
N THR A 306 5.08 -10.19 -18.16
CA THR A 306 3.85 -10.86 -18.56
C THR A 306 3.86 -12.34 -18.12
N ASP A 307 5.00 -13.00 -18.28
CA ASP A 307 5.19 -14.42 -17.94
C ASP A 307 5.46 -14.65 -16.43
N ALA A 308 5.66 -13.57 -15.67
CA ALA A 308 5.92 -13.65 -14.23
C ALA A 308 4.74 -14.30 -13.49
N LYS A 309 5.05 -15.13 -12.49
CA LYS A 309 4.02 -15.75 -11.65
C LYS A 309 3.37 -14.70 -10.72
N PRO A 310 2.07 -14.86 -10.36
CA PRO A 310 1.42 -14.04 -9.34
C PRO A 310 2.22 -13.99 -8.03
N ARG A 311 2.20 -12.84 -7.37
CA ARG A 311 2.93 -12.55 -6.11
C ARG A 311 1.99 -11.88 -5.11
N GLU A 312 2.52 -11.44 -3.98
CA GLU A 312 1.75 -10.62 -3.04
C GLU A 312 1.39 -9.26 -3.66
N ALA A 313 0.32 -8.63 -3.18
CA ALA A 313 -0.29 -7.45 -3.81
C ALA A 313 0.68 -6.27 -4.01
N VAL A 314 1.64 -6.07 -3.10
CA VAL A 314 2.65 -4.99 -3.22
C VAL A 314 3.61 -5.28 -4.38
N ASP A 315 4.07 -6.52 -4.52
CA ASP A 315 4.96 -6.89 -5.62
C ASP A 315 4.21 -6.91 -6.95
N GLU A 316 2.97 -7.39 -6.97
CA GLU A 316 2.09 -7.30 -8.15
C GLU A 316 1.88 -5.84 -8.57
N ALA A 317 1.68 -4.92 -7.63
CA ALA A 317 1.53 -3.50 -7.93
C ALA A 317 2.81 -2.86 -8.48
N LYS A 318 3.98 -3.22 -7.94
CA LYS A 318 5.28 -2.73 -8.45
C LYS A 318 5.54 -3.26 -9.86
N GLU A 319 5.33 -4.56 -10.09
CA GLU A 319 5.44 -5.16 -11.43
C GLU A 319 4.47 -4.51 -12.41
N ALA A 320 3.25 -4.25 -11.98
CA ALA A 320 2.24 -3.59 -12.80
C ALA A 320 2.60 -2.17 -13.19
N LEU A 321 3.15 -1.38 -12.26
CA LEU A 321 3.64 -0.03 -12.56
C LEU A 321 4.68 -0.06 -13.68
N VAL A 322 5.61 -1.02 -13.61
CA VAL A 322 6.67 -1.19 -14.60
C VAL A 322 6.11 -1.68 -15.93
N LEU A 323 5.26 -2.71 -15.91
CA LEU A 323 4.64 -3.26 -17.11
C LEU A 323 3.73 -2.25 -17.80
N ALA A 324 2.93 -1.48 -17.05
CA ALA A 324 2.09 -0.41 -17.57
C ALA A 324 2.93 0.67 -18.27
N THR A 325 4.06 1.04 -17.69
CA THR A 325 5.01 1.98 -18.31
C THR A 325 5.52 1.44 -19.64
N ALA A 326 5.97 0.18 -19.68
CA ALA A 326 6.43 -0.45 -20.91
C ALA A 326 5.32 -0.51 -21.97
N VAL A 327 4.12 -0.98 -21.60
CA VAL A 327 2.95 -1.06 -22.49
C VAL A 327 2.63 0.30 -23.09
N ASP A 328 2.58 1.35 -22.26
CA ASP A 328 2.25 2.70 -22.71
C ASP A 328 3.33 3.26 -23.66
N TRP A 329 4.61 3.14 -23.32
CA TRP A 329 5.70 3.68 -24.13
C TRP A 329 5.93 2.89 -25.44
N LEU A 330 5.69 1.58 -25.44
CA LEU A 330 5.69 0.77 -26.67
C LEU A 330 4.51 1.14 -27.59
N SER A 331 3.37 1.48 -27.00
CA SER A 331 2.18 1.95 -27.74
C SER A 331 2.36 3.34 -28.37
N ALA A 332 3.42 4.07 -28.02
CA ALA A 332 3.78 5.35 -28.67
C ALA A 332 4.37 5.15 -30.07
N SER A 333 4.85 3.93 -30.39
CA SER A 333 5.25 3.56 -31.73
C SER A 333 4.01 3.33 -32.62
N ARG A 334 4.03 3.82 -33.85
CA ARG A 334 2.92 3.62 -34.81
C ARG A 334 2.85 2.18 -35.38
N GLU A 335 3.62 1.25 -34.84
CA GLU A 335 3.59 -0.14 -35.28
C GLU A 335 2.44 -0.88 -34.59
N SER A 336 1.28 -0.77 -35.22
CA SER A 336 0.22 -1.74 -35.03
C SER A 336 0.56 -3.01 -35.84
N VAL A 337 0.13 -4.14 -35.26
CA VAL A 337 -0.20 -5.41 -35.93
C VAL A 337 0.86 -6.52 -35.89
N SER A 338 0.55 -7.51 -35.04
CA SER A 338 0.95 -8.91 -35.17
C SER A 338 0.57 -9.43 -36.57
N VAL A 339 1.57 -9.88 -37.34
CA VAL A 339 1.40 -10.39 -38.70
C VAL A 339 0.81 -11.82 -38.71
N ASP A 340 0.79 -12.53 -37.58
CA ASP A 340 0.55 -13.98 -37.56
C ASP A 340 -0.67 -14.44 -36.74
N GLY A 341 -1.66 -13.57 -36.51
CA GLY A 341 -2.97 -13.99 -35.95
C GLY A 341 -2.99 -14.46 -34.49
N GLY A 342 -1.84 -14.50 -33.80
CA GLY A 342 -1.73 -14.59 -32.35
C GLY A 342 -1.72 -13.20 -31.70
N PRO A 343 -2.13 -13.07 -30.42
CA PRO A 343 -1.99 -11.82 -29.69
C PRO A 343 -0.51 -11.44 -29.58
N SER A 344 -0.18 -10.19 -29.88
CA SER A 344 1.17 -9.68 -29.64
C SER A 344 1.49 -9.73 -28.14
N THR A 345 2.78 -9.75 -27.79
CA THR A 345 3.24 -9.60 -26.39
C THR A 345 2.55 -8.43 -25.69
N LEU A 346 2.28 -7.34 -26.42
CA LEU A 346 1.58 -6.18 -25.91
C LEU A 346 0.13 -6.48 -25.51
N GLU A 347 -0.61 -7.25 -26.31
CA GLU A 347 -1.96 -7.67 -25.95
C GLU A 347 -1.96 -8.56 -24.71
N ALA A 348 -1.00 -9.50 -24.62
CA ALA A 348 -0.84 -10.33 -23.44
C ALA A 348 -0.52 -9.51 -22.18
N ALA A 349 0.39 -8.53 -22.29
CA ALA A 349 0.72 -7.60 -21.23
C ALA A 349 -0.51 -6.79 -20.78
N ARG A 350 -1.32 -6.29 -21.72
CA ARG A 350 -2.58 -5.58 -21.41
C ARG A 350 -3.55 -6.46 -20.63
N GLN A 351 -3.69 -7.74 -21.00
CA GLN A 351 -4.54 -8.70 -20.27
C GLN A 351 -4.00 -9.03 -18.87
N VAL A 352 -2.66 -9.09 -18.70
CA VAL A 352 -2.03 -9.20 -17.38
C VAL A 352 -2.35 -7.99 -16.49
N LEU A 353 -2.20 -6.76 -17.00
CA LEU A 353 -2.55 -5.54 -16.24
C LEU A 353 -4.02 -5.52 -15.83
N LYS A 354 -4.92 -5.90 -16.74
CA LYS A 354 -6.36 -6.06 -16.46
C LYS A 354 -6.62 -7.03 -15.30
N ILE A 355 -6.09 -8.25 -15.37
CA ILE A 355 -6.48 -9.33 -14.45
C ILE A 355 -5.65 -9.35 -13.17
N ARG A 356 -4.32 -9.30 -13.27
CA ARG A 356 -3.41 -9.39 -12.12
C ARG A 356 -3.30 -8.09 -11.35
N THR A 357 -3.50 -6.93 -11.99
CA THR A 357 -3.44 -5.65 -11.28
C THR A 357 -4.85 -5.17 -10.96
N MET A 358 -5.63 -4.78 -11.96
CA MET A 358 -6.94 -4.18 -11.69
C MET A 358 -7.90 -5.17 -11.03
N GLY A 359 -7.90 -6.43 -11.43
CA GLY A 359 -8.68 -7.48 -10.78
C GLY A 359 -8.25 -7.74 -9.35
N SER A 360 -7.04 -8.29 -9.18
CA SER A 360 -6.46 -8.65 -7.86
C SER A 360 -6.53 -7.49 -6.86
N ILE A 361 -5.99 -6.32 -7.23
CA ILE A 361 -5.89 -5.17 -6.33
C ILE A 361 -7.24 -4.46 -6.22
N GLY A 362 -8.02 -4.40 -7.31
CA GLY A 362 -9.38 -3.85 -7.26
C GLY A 362 -10.27 -4.62 -6.29
N CYS A 363 -10.10 -5.94 -6.16
CA CYS A 363 -10.74 -6.73 -5.11
C CYS A 363 -10.32 -6.25 -3.72
N SER A 364 -9.01 -6.12 -3.46
CA SER A 364 -8.48 -5.66 -2.17
C SER A 364 -9.02 -4.28 -1.80
N LEU A 365 -9.08 -3.36 -2.77
CA LEU A 365 -9.68 -2.02 -2.61
C LEU A 365 -11.18 -2.10 -2.32
N ALA A 366 -11.94 -2.90 -3.07
CA ALA A 366 -13.38 -3.09 -2.86
C ALA A 366 -13.70 -3.71 -1.50
N LEU A 367 -12.83 -4.61 -1.03
CA LEU A 367 -12.94 -5.27 0.26
C LEU A 367 -12.44 -4.39 1.41
N GLY A 368 -11.71 -3.31 1.15
CA GLY A 368 -11.11 -2.44 2.17
C GLY A 368 -9.97 -3.13 2.92
N GLU A 369 -9.19 -3.97 2.25
CA GLU A 369 -8.06 -4.65 2.86
C GLU A 369 -6.99 -3.65 3.30
N THR A 370 -6.46 -3.81 4.52
CA THR A 370 -5.51 -2.88 5.15
C THR A 370 -4.31 -2.59 4.26
N ILE A 371 -3.81 -3.58 3.52
CA ILE A 371 -2.67 -3.41 2.60
C ILE A 371 -2.94 -2.37 1.50
N ALA A 372 -4.19 -2.19 1.10
CA ALA A 372 -4.61 -1.26 0.06
C ALA A 372 -4.98 0.14 0.59
N VAL A 373 -5.11 0.30 1.92
CA VAL A 373 -5.53 1.56 2.58
C VAL A 373 -4.60 2.01 3.70
N ASP A 374 -3.44 1.37 3.84
CA ASP A 374 -2.42 1.68 4.85
C ASP A 374 -1.88 3.11 4.69
N LYS A 375 -1.28 3.69 5.72
CA LYS A 375 -0.72 5.06 5.69
C LYS A 375 0.74 5.12 5.22
N LEU A 376 1.24 4.06 4.60
CA LEU A 376 2.68 3.85 4.41
C LEU A 376 3.06 3.64 2.93
N ASN A 377 4.32 3.30 2.64
CA ASN A 377 4.80 3.10 1.27
C ASN A 377 3.88 2.20 0.42
N LYS A 378 3.30 1.15 1.04
CA LYS A 378 2.47 0.13 0.39
C LYS A 378 1.26 0.75 -0.31
N SER A 379 0.60 1.74 0.29
CA SER A 379 -0.61 2.33 -0.28
C SER A 379 -0.31 3.21 -1.50
N VAL A 380 0.82 3.93 -1.48
CA VAL A 380 1.30 4.67 -2.66
C VAL A 380 1.66 3.71 -3.77
N ILE A 381 2.41 2.65 -3.48
CA ILE A 381 2.79 1.63 -4.47
C ILE A 381 1.55 1.02 -5.13
N ILE A 382 0.61 0.54 -4.30
CA ILE A 382 -0.60 -0.16 -4.75
C ILE A 382 -1.52 0.78 -5.54
N GLY A 383 -1.80 1.96 -4.99
CA GLY A 383 -2.64 2.96 -5.66
C GLY A 383 -2.03 3.43 -6.99
N SER A 384 -0.71 3.65 -7.02
CA SER A 384 0.00 4.06 -8.24
C SER A 384 -0.02 2.96 -9.31
N GLY A 385 0.24 1.70 -8.92
CA GLY A 385 0.17 0.56 -9.83
C GLY A 385 -1.19 0.42 -10.49
N VAL A 386 -2.28 0.60 -9.73
CA VAL A 386 -3.66 0.58 -10.27
C VAL A 386 -3.93 1.75 -11.21
N VAL A 387 -3.60 2.98 -10.81
CA VAL A 387 -3.84 4.17 -11.63
C VAL A 387 -3.06 4.09 -12.94
N MET A 388 -1.76 3.77 -12.87
CA MET A 388 -0.91 3.70 -14.05
C MET A 388 -1.33 2.58 -15.00
N SER A 389 -1.73 1.41 -14.48
CA SER A 389 -2.31 0.34 -15.30
C SER A 389 -3.58 0.79 -16.02
N ALA A 390 -4.48 1.47 -15.31
CA ALA A 390 -5.73 1.94 -15.90
C ALA A 390 -5.51 3.03 -16.97
N LEU A 391 -4.54 3.92 -16.76
CA LEU A 391 -4.18 4.97 -17.72
C LEU A 391 -3.48 4.40 -18.97
N ALA A 392 -2.60 3.39 -18.82
CA ALA A 392 -1.99 2.69 -19.95
C ALA A 392 -3.02 1.97 -20.83
N LEU A 393 -4.18 1.61 -20.25
CA LEU A 393 -5.28 0.94 -20.95
C LEU A 393 -6.42 1.89 -21.30
N ALA A 394 -6.26 3.22 -21.16
CA ALA A 394 -7.35 4.17 -21.30
C ALA A 394 -7.99 4.18 -22.70
N ASP A 395 -7.32 3.63 -23.70
CA ASP A 395 -7.78 3.43 -25.07
C ASP A 395 -8.71 2.21 -25.25
N ASP A 396 -8.80 1.31 -24.26
CA ASP A 396 -9.68 0.13 -24.31
C ASP A 396 -11.16 0.53 -24.13
N PRO A 397 -11.99 0.45 -25.19
CA PRO A 397 -13.36 0.94 -25.15
C PRO A 397 -14.28 0.09 -24.27
N LEU A 398 -14.02 -1.22 -24.17
CA LEU A 398 -14.87 -2.16 -23.43
C LEU A 398 -14.77 -1.93 -21.93
N TRP A 399 -13.57 -1.58 -21.45
CA TRP A 399 -13.30 -1.47 -20.02
C TRP A 399 -13.29 -0.04 -19.48
N ARG A 400 -13.53 1.00 -20.30
CA ARG A 400 -13.49 2.42 -19.85
C ARG A 400 -14.25 2.69 -18.53
N PRO A 401 -15.48 2.22 -18.30
CA PRO A 401 -16.16 2.46 -17.03
C PRO A 401 -15.40 1.85 -15.84
N GLY A 402 -14.86 0.65 -16.00
CA GLY A 402 -14.06 -0.04 -14.99
C GLY A 402 -12.72 0.65 -14.76
N LEU A 403 -12.06 1.11 -15.83
CA LEU A 403 -10.81 1.88 -15.77
C LEU A 403 -10.98 3.18 -14.98
N ALA A 404 -12.06 3.94 -15.22
CA ALA A 404 -12.36 5.15 -14.45
C ALA A 404 -12.59 4.84 -12.95
N ALA A 405 -13.32 3.76 -12.65
CA ALA A 405 -13.55 3.32 -11.28
C ALA A 405 -12.23 2.90 -10.60
N ALA A 406 -11.35 2.21 -11.32
CA ALA A 406 -10.02 1.82 -10.86
C ALA A 406 -9.13 3.04 -10.59
N VAL A 407 -9.10 4.04 -11.46
CA VAL A 407 -8.36 5.29 -11.23
C VAL A 407 -8.88 5.98 -9.96
N ARG A 408 -10.21 6.13 -9.80
CA ARG A 408 -10.80 6.73 -8.59
C ARG A 408 -10.38 5.98 -7.32
N ALA A 409 -10.43 4.65 -7.33
CA ALA A 409 -10.07 3.84 -6.17
C ALA A 409 -8.56 3.86 -5.90
N GLY A 410 -7.72 3.78 -6.93
CA GLY A 410 -6.26 3.85 -6.81
C GLY A 410 -5.79 5.21 -6.29
N LEU A 411 -6.40 6.32 -6.74
CA LEU A 411 -6.15 7.66 -6.19
C LEU A 411 -6.55 7.75 -4.71
N ALA A 412 -7.68 7.16 -4.34
CA ALA A 412 -8.11 7.13 -2.94
C ALA A 412 -7.17 6.29 -2.07
N GLY A 413 -6.68 5.16 -2.57
CA GLY A 413 -5.70 4.31 -1.89
C GLY A 413 -4.33 4.97 -1.75
N ALA A 414 -3.80 5.59 -2.80
CA ALA A 414 -2.52 6.29 -2.76
C ALA A 414 -2.51 7.50 -1.82
N ARG A 415 -3.69 8.11 -1.59
CA ARG A 415 -3.81 9.36 -0.82
C ARG A 415 -3.23 9.23 0.59
N SER A 416 -3.50 8.14 1.31
CA SER A 416 -3.06 7.99 2.70
C SER A 416 -1.53 8.01 2.83
N GLY A 417 -0.82 7.34 1.92
CA GLY A 417 0.64 7.40 1.90
C GLY A 417 1.17 8.74 1.38
N LEU A 418 0.53 9.37 0.38
CA LEU A 418 0.92 10.72 -0.04
C LEU A 418 0.73 11.77 1.06
N ASP A 419 -0.30 11.62 1.90
CA ASP A 419 -0.57 12.49 3.04
C ASP A 419 0.57 12.44 4.07
N VAL A 420 1.28 11.30 4.21
CA VAL A 420 2.49 11.20 5.05
C VAL A 420 3.63 12.05 4.50
N LEU A 421 3.92 11.97 3.20
CA LEU A 421 4.95 12.81 2.57
C LEU A 421 4.60 14.30 2.68
N ASN A 422 3.32 14.66 2.69
CA ASN A 422 2.87 16.05 2.78
C ASN A 422 3.16 16.72 4.14
N VAL A 423 3.36 15.93 5.21
CA VAL A 423 3.57 16.49 6.55
C VAL A 423 4.92 17.22 6.63
N ASP A 424 6.03 16.51 6.38
CA ASP A 424 7.38 17.07 6.45
C ASP A 424 8.30 16.66 5.28
N GLY A 425 7.79 15.92 4.28
CA GLY A 425 8.54 15.48 3.11
C GLY A 425 9.20 14.10 3.25
N GLY A 426 9.27 13.55 4.47
CA GLY A 426 9.90 12.27 4.75
C GLY A 426 8.92 11.12 4.96
N SER A 427 9.46 9.99 5.42
CA SER A 427 8.69 8.81 5.80
C SER A 427 9.10 8.34 7.20
N PRO A 428 8.15 7.97 8.07
CA PRO A 428 8.44 7.33 9.36
C PRO A 428 9.07 5.95 9.18
N GLU A 429 9.06 5.37 7.97
CA GLU A 429 9.67 4.07 7.65
C GLU A 429 11.16 4.19 7.29
N GLY A 430 11.70 5.40 7.30
CA GLY A 430 13.10 5.66 6.97
C GLY A 430 13.41 5.81 5.47
N PRO A 431 14.67 6.10 5.13
CA PRO A 431 15.06 6.55 3.79
C PRO A 431 14.95 5.46 2.72
N VAL A 432 15.15 4.18 3.07
CA VAL A 432 14.94 3.06 2.13
C VAL A 432 13.48 2.95 1.72
N TYR A 433 12.55 3.02 2.67
CA TYR A 433 11.11 2.91 2.37
C TYR A 433 10.54 4.18 1.78
N TRP A 434 11.14 5.34 2.07
CA TRP A 434 10.91 6.56 1.32
C TRP A 434 11.19 6.35 -0.17
N ASN A 435 12.30 5.69 -0.56
CA ASN A 435 12.55 5.36 -1.98
C ASN A 435 11.46 4.47 -2.60
N PHE A 436 10.95 3.50 -1.85
CA PHE A 436 9.85 2.65 -2.31
C PHE A 436 8.54 3.42 -2.51
N GLN A 437 8.36 4.52 -1.77
CA GLN A 437 7.19 5.38 -1.84
C GLN A 437 7.31 6.46 -2.92
N THR A 438 8.48 7.04 -3.12
CA THR A 438 8.64 8.24 -3.96
C THR A 438 8.76 7.96 -5.44
N VAL A 439 9.33 6.82 -5.85
CA VAL A 439 9.30 6.41 -7.27
C VAL A 439 7.86 6.24 -7.78
N PRO A 440 6.98 5.43 -7.14
CA PRO A 440 5.60 5.33 -7.58
C PRO A 440 4.84 6.65 -7.42
N ALA A 441 5.12 7.46 -6.40
CA ALA A 441 4.52 8.79 -6.26
C ALA A 441 4.83 9.69 -7.47
N ALA A 442 6.10 9.73 -7.91
CA ALA A 442 6.50 10.50 -9.08
C ALA A 442 5.77 10.02 -10.35
N GLY A 443 5.67 8.70 -10.55
CA GLY A 443 4.96 8.11 -11.68
C GLY A 443 3.47 8.42 -11.66
N LEU A 444 2.83 8.31 -10.50
CA LEU A 444 1.44 8.67 -10.31
C LEU A 444 1.19 10.15 -10.62
N LEU A 445 1.92 11.05 -9.97
CA LEU A 445 1.70 12.49 -10.06
C LEU A 445 1.97 13.02 -11.47
N SER A 446 3.08 12.61 -12.09
CA SER A 446 3.40 12.98 -13.47
C SER A 446 2.37 12.47 -14.48
N SER A 447 1.88 11.24 -14.32
CA SER A 447 0.87 10.66 -15.22
C SER A 447 -0.50 11.34 -15.05
N ILE A 448 -0.87 11.72 -13.83
CA ILE A 448 -2.10 12.51 -13.59
C ILE A 448 -1.95 13.90 -14.19
N ASP A 449 -0.80 14.57 -14.03
CA ASP A 449 -0.54 15.86 -14.68
C ASP A 449 -0.65 15.78 -16.20
N ALA A 450 -0.12 14.70 -16.78
CA ALA A 450 -0.16 14.45 -18.21
C ALA A 450 -1.58 14.18 -18.76
N THR A 451 -2.42 13.49 -17.99
CA THR A 451 -3.69 12.93 -18.51
C THR A 451 -4.96 13.53 -17.91
N LEU A 452 -4.87 14.06 -16.69
CA LEU A 452 -5.98 14.52 -15.86
C LEU A 452 -5.61 15.81 -15.10
N PRO A 453 -5.20 16.89 -15.81
CA PRO A 453 -4.63 18.08 -15.16
C PRO A 453 -5.58 18.74 -14.14
N SER A 454 -6.90 18.65 -14.34
CA SER A 454 -7.90 19.14 -13.37
C SER A 454 -7.85 18.43 -12.01
N ARG A 455 -7.24 17.24 -11.94
CA ARG A 455 -7.06 16.45 -10.71
C ARG A 455 -5.75 16.75 -9.98
N THR A 456 -4.76 17.36 -10.64
CA THR A 456 -3.45 17.63 -10.02
C THR A 456 -3.37 18.99 -9.32
N VAL A 457 -4.18 19.96 -9.75
CA VAL A 457 -3.98 21.39 -9.44
C VAL A 457 -4.19 21.79 -7.96
N ALA A 458 -4.75 20.93 -7.10
CA ALA A 458 -5.19 21.36 -5.76
C ALA A 458 -4.54 20.68 -4.53
N ARG A 459 -3.61 19.71 -4.65
CA ARG A 459 -3.23 18.87 -3.48
C ARG A 459 -1.75 18.56 -3.25
N VAL A 460 -0.85 19.21 -3.98
CA VAL A 460 0.57 18.83 -4.02
C VAL A 460 1.60 19.87 -3.53
N PRO A 461 1.29 21.17 -3.25
CA PRO A 461 2.32 22.14 -2.84
C PRO A 461 3.17 21.72 -1.64
N SER A 462 2.65 20.91 -0.72
CA SER A 462 3.41 20.41 0.43
C SER A 462 4.41 19.30 0.10
N LEU A 463 4.32 18.64 -1.06
CA LEU A 463 5.29 17.63 -1.48
C LEU A 463 6.66 18.23 -1.85
N VAL A 464 6.77 19.55 -2.09
CA VAL A 464 8.08 20.20 -2.29
C VAL A 464 9.04 19.96 -1.11
N LYS A 465 8.49 19.75 0.10
CA LYS A 465 9.25 19.36 1.30
C LYS A 465 10.04 18.06 1.11
N ALA A 466 9.62 17.18 0.21
CA ALA A 466 10.33 15.95 -0.11
C ALA A 466 11.72 16.22 -0.73
N GLY A 467 11.88 17.33 -1.46
CA GLY A 467 13.19 17.80 -1.94
C GLY A 467 14.13 18.07 -0.77
N ARG A 468 13.65 18.84 0.23
CA ARG A 468 14.40 19.10 1.46
C ARG A 468 14.74 17.84 2.24
N PHE A 469 13.78 16.93 2.43
CA PHE A 469 14.04 15.67 3.12
C PHE A 469 15.14 14.87 2.41
N ALA A 470 15.06 14.73 1.09
CA ALA A 470 16.07 14.02 0.30
C ALA A 470 17.46 14.68 0.40
N LEU A 471 17.52 16.02 0.35
CA LEU A 471 18.77 16.77 0.53
C LEU A 471 19.39 16.49 1.91
N GLN A 472 18.56 16.40 2.95
CA GLN A 472 19.00 16.28 4.34
C GLN A 472 19.35 14.85 4.76
N MET A 473 18.76 13.84 4.14
CA MET A 473 19.06 12.43 4.45
C MET A 473 20.31 11.92 3.70
N ALA A 474 20.77 12.67 2.71
CA ALA A 474 21.96 12.38 1.93
C ALA A 474 23.16 13.18 2.48
N ALA A 475 24.17 12.50 3.01
CA ALA A 475 25.42 13.19 3.37
C ALA A 475 26.30 13.43 2.12
N PRO A 476 27.17 14.45 2.13
CA PRO A 476 28.18 14.62 1.09
C PRO A 476 29.09 13.38 1.10
N ALA A 477 29.30 12.76 -0.06
CA ALA A 477 30.15 11.58 -0.20
C ALA A 477 31.48 11.96 -0.84
N LEU A 478 32.58 11.41 -0.32
CA LEU A 478 33.92 11.53 -0.94
C LEU A 478 34.00 10.84 -2.30
N SER A 479 33.18 9.81 -2.55
CA SER A 479 33.14 8.99 -3.77
C SER A 479 32.13 9.47 -4.81
N GLY A 480 31.36 10.54 -4.52
CA GLY A 480 30.28 11.04 -5.37
C GLY A 480 28.92 10.35 -5.18
N ASP A 481 28.85 9.19 -4.53
CA ASP A 481 27.59 8.48 -4.25
C ASP A 481 27.05 8.87 -2.86
N ARG A 482 25.99 9.68 -2.79
CA ARG A 482 25.39 10.07 -1.49
C ARG A 482 24.62 8.91 -0.86
N GLU A 483 25.29 8.16 0.00
CA GLU A 483 24.67 7.13 0.84
C GLU A 483 23.79 7.77 1.92
N THR A 484 22.65 7.13 2.20
CA THR A 484 21.72 7.57 3.23
C THR A 484 22.16 7.17 4.62
N THR A 485 21.71 7.93 5.63
CA THR A 485 21.73 7.44 7.01
C THR A 485 20.92 6.13 7.17
N ARG A 486 21.33 5.24 8.07
CA ARG A 486 20.80 3.88 8.23
C ARG A 486 19.80 3.74 9.39
N TYR A 487 18.79 4.59 9.52
CA TYR A 487 17.77 4.40 10.56
C TYR A 487 16.56 3.62 10.05
N SER A 488 15.81 3.00 10.97
CA SER A 488 14.70 2.09 10.63
C SER A 488 15.18 0.88 9.81
N ASP A 489 14.29 0.20 9.09
CA ASP A 489 14.62 -0.94 8.20
C ASP A 489 15.43 -0.51 6.95
N ALA A 490 16.53 0.23 7.13
CA ALA A 490 17.41 0.74 6.10
C ALA A 490 18.74 -0.03 6.00
N ARG A 491 19.24 -0.17 4.77
CA ARG A 491 20.62 -0.61 4.46
C ARG A 491 21.36 0.56 3.83
N ASP A 492 22.64 0.36 3.51
CA ASP A 492 23.34 1.25 2.58
C ASP A 492 22.53 1.36 1.29
N THR A 493 21.94 2.52 1.10
CA THR A 493 21.18 2.84 -0.08
C THR A 493 21.53 4.25 -0.50
N VAL A 494 21.29 4.53 -1.78
CA VAL A 494 21.34 5.88 -2.32
C VAL A 494 19.90 6.35 -2.44
N LEU A 495 19.61 7.57 -2.00
CA LEU A 495 18.29 8.16 -2.21
C LEU A 495 17.98 8.25 -3.71
N ARG A 496 16.79 7.82 -4.09
CA ARG A 496 16.29 7.95 -5.45
C ARG A 496 15.80 9.37 -5.66
N CYS A 497 16.28 10.03 -6.71
CA CYS A 497 15.92 11.40 -7.04
C CYS A 497 14.64 11.53 -7.88
N THR A 498 13.88 10.46 -8.10
CA THR A 498 12.74 10.46 -9.04
C THR A 498 11.63 11.45 -8.67
N LEU A 499 11.18 11.49 -7.41
CA LEU A 499 10.21 12.50 -6.96
C LEU A 499 10.82 13.92 -6.90
N PRO A 500 12.03 14.13 -6.33
CA PRO A 500 12.72 15.41 -6.44
C PRO A 500 12.87 15.93 -7.87
N ALA A 501 13.20 15.10 -8.86
CA ALA A 501 13.33 15.50 -10.25
C ALA A 501 11.99 15.99 -10.82
N TRP A 502 10.90 15.27 -10.56
CA TRP A 502 9.57 15.73 -10.96
C TRP A 502 9.20 17.07 -10.29
N ILE A 503 9.46 17.22 -8.98
CA ILE A 503 9.25 18.48 -8.25
C ILE A 503 10.09 19.61 -8.85
N ALA A 504 11.36 19.36 -9.18
CA ALA A 504 12.27 20.33 -9.76
C ALA A 504 11.75 20.85 -11.10
N GLY A 505 11.41 19.95 -12.03
CA GLY A 505 10.85 20.33 -13.33
C GLY A 505 9.47 21.00 -13.23
N ARG A 506 8.65 20.60 -12.25
CA ARG A 506 7.28 21.10 -12.10
C ARG A 506 7.17 22.45 -11.38
N TYR A 507 7.97 22.67 -10.34
CA TYR A 507 7.86 23.78 -9.40
C TYR A 507 9.12 24.65 -9.32
N GLY A 508 10.25 24.21 -9.86
CA GLY A 508 11.51 24.94 -9.72
C GLY A 508 12.01 25.02 -8.28
N ASP A 509 11.66 24.05 -7.43
CA ASP A 509 12.07 24.05 -6.02
C ASP A 509 13.59 23.88 -5.88
N PRO A 510 14.32 24.81 -5.21
CA PRO A 510 15.78 24.75 -5.13
C PRO A 510 16.34 23.51 -4.44
N ASP A 511 15.70 23.01 -3.38
CA ASP A 511 16.14 21.81 -2.67
C ASP A 511 16.01 20.59 -3.60
N ALA A 512 14.89 20.48 -4.31
CA ALA A 512 14.64 19.42 -5.28
C ALA A 512 15.56 19.50 -6.51
N ILE A 513 15.83 20.71 -7.05
CA ILE A 513 16.79 20.94 -8.14
C ILE A 513 18.17 20.43 -7.74
N THR A 514 18.64 20.83 -6.55
CA THR A 514 19.94 20.42 -6.01
C THR A 514 20.03 18.90 -5.94
N VAL A 515 19.01 18.25 -5.37
CA VAL A 515 18.95 16.78 -5.29
C VAL A 515 18.86 16.13 -6.68
N ALA A 516 18.14 16.70 -7.64
CA ALA A 516 18.01 16.13 -8.97
C ALA A 516 19.33 16.20 -9.78
N ILE A 517 20.05 17.31 -9.68
CA ILE A 517 21.33 17.53 -10.38
C ILE A 517 22.44 16.70 -9.71
N GLU A 518 22.54 16.75 -8.39
CA GLU A 518 23.58 16.03 -7.63
C GLU A 518 23.27 14.53 -7.51
N GLY A 519 22.00 14.14 -7.60
CA GLY A 519 21.48 12.82 -7.27
C GLY A 519 21.80 11.70 -8.24
N GLN A 520 22.87 11.83 -9.02
CA GLN A 520 23.40 10.82 -9.93
C GLN A 520 22.31 10.00 -10.64
N LEU A 521 21.51 10.63 -11.50
CA LEU A 521 20.41 10.02 -12.26
C LEU A 521 20.58 8.51 -12.52
N ARG A 522 19.68 7.69 -11.94
CA ARG A 522 19.81 6.22 -11.95
C ARG A 522 18.76 5.51 -12.79
N GLN A 523 17.59 6.11 -13.03
CA GLN A 523 16.48 5.45 -13.73
C GLN A 523 16.19 6.06 -15.11
N GLY A 524 16.91 7.10 -15.52
CA GLY A 524 16.83 7.74 -16.84
C GLY A 524 15.58 8.61 -17.03
N VAL A 525 14.42 8.17 -16.53
CA VAL A 525 13.15 8.90 -16.57
C VAL A 525 13.24 10.28 -15.92
N GLU A 526 14.13 10.45 -14.92
CA GLU A 526 14.33 11.72 -14.23
C GLU A 526 14.78 12.84 -15.17
N LEU A 527 15.45 12.51 -16.28
CA LEU A 527 15.87 13.49 -17.28
C LEU A 527 14.67 14.20 -17.93
N LEU A 528 13.50 13.56 -18.00
CA LEU A 528 12.30 14.16 -18.59
C LEU A 528 11.82 15.42 -17.85
N TRP A 529 12.26 15.59 -16.60
CA TRP A 529 11.94 16.76 -15.77
C TRP A 529 13.19 17.54 -15.38
N TRP A 530 14.25 17.46 -16.19
CA TRP A 530 15.50 18.17 -15.89
C TRP A 530 15.24 19.68 -15.73
N PRO A 531 15.72 20.30 -14.63
CA PRO A 531 15.44 21.71 -14.38
C PRO A 531 16.08 22.60 -15.44
N ARG A 532 15.43 23.73 -15.74
CA ARG A 532 15.95 24.70 -16.71
C ARG A 532 17.09 25.55 -16.16
N ASP A 533 17.00 25.88 -14.87
CA ASP A 533 17.98 26.69 -14.16
C ASP A 533 18.68 25.83 -13.10
N GLU A 534 20.01 25.88 -13.08
CA GLU A 534 20.82 25.22 -12.05
C GLU A 534 20.87 26.14 -10.83
N VAL A 535 20.30 25.67 -9.71
CA VAL A 535 20.25 26.39 -8.44
C VAL A 535 20.79 25.48 -7.35
N ASN A 536 21.72 25.99 -6.55
CA ASN A 536 22.25 25.27 -5.40
C ASN A 536 21.60 25.81 -4.12
N ALA A 537 20.80 24.97 -3.46
CA ALA A 537 20.24 25.27 -2.17
C ALA A 537 21.30 25.13 -1.06
N PRO A 538 21.41 26.07 -0.12
CA PRO A 538 22.29 25.91 1.03
C PRO A 538 21.76 24.80 1.92
N VAL A 539 22.61 23.81 2.23
CA VAL A 539 22.26 22.76 3.19
C VAL A 539 22.32 23.33 4.60
N GLN A 540 21.17 23.38 5.29
CA GLN A 540 21.02 23.91 6.65
C GLN A 540 20.54 22.83 7.62
N ASP A 541 20.54 23.12 8.92
CA ASP A 541 19.89 22.26 9.91
C ASP A 541 18.40 22.09 9.59
N ALA A 542 17.88 20.89 9.80
CA ALA A 542 16.47 20.56 9.51
C ALA A 542 15.89 19.59 10.53
N ALA A 543 14.59 19.66 10.76
CA ALA A 543 13.86 18.64 11.51
C ALA A 543 12.62 18.18 10.77
N PHE A 544 12.36 16.89 10.89
CA PHE A 544 11.25 16.15 10.30
C PHE A 544 10.54 15.39 11.42
N PRO A 545 9.71 16.07 12.24
CA PRO A 545 9.15 15.48 13.46
C PRO A 545 8.20 14.30 13.19
N ALA A 546 7.50 14.30 12.05
CA ALA A 546 6.60 13.21 11.68
C ALA A 546 7.37 12.00 11.13
N SER A 547 8.52 12.26 10.48
CA SER A 547 9.47 11.22 10.07
C SER A 547 10.40 10.75 11.19
N GLY A 548 10.43 11.47 12.31
CA GLY A 548 11.23 11.13 13.49
C GLY A 548 12.72 11.40 13.35
N VAL A 549 13.15 12.43 12.61
CA VAL A 549 14.59 12.71 12.43
C VAL A 549 14.92 14.20 12.37
N ALA A 550 15.98 14.61 13.07
CA ALA A 550 16.57 15.94 12.96
C ALA A 550 18.02 15.83 12.49
N VAL A 551 18.45 16.80 11.70
CA VAL A 551 19.76 16.84 11.03
C VAL A 551 20.47 18.14 11.39
N LEU A 552 21.70 18.02 11.85
CA LEU A 552 22.62 19.14 12.01
C LEU A 552 23.76 19.03 11.00
N ARG A 553 24.15 20.17 10.41
CA ARG A 553 25.14 20.24 9.32
C ARG A 553 26.22 21.27 9.68
N SER A 554 27.49 20.87 9.55
CA SER A 554 28.62 21.78 9.75
C SER A 554 29.80 21.39 8.88
N GLY A 555 30.04 22.14 7.79
CA GLY A 555 31.06 21.78 6.80
C GLY A 555 30.80 20.40 6.20
N GLU A 556 31.77 19.49 6.32
CA GLU A 556 31.65 18.10 5.87
C GLU A 556 31.02 17.15 6.90
N ALA A 557 30.65 17.66 8.08
CA ALA A 557 30.02 16.88 9.14
C ALA A 557 28.49 16.94 9.05
N THR A 558 27.86 15.79 9.22
CA THR A 558 26.41 15.63 9.34
C THR A 558 26.10 14.75 10.54
N ALA A 559 25.21 15.21 11.42
CA ALA A 559 24.71 14.44 12.56
C ALA A 559 23.19 14.33 12.49
N TRP A 560 22.68 13.11 12.69
CA TRP A 560 21.25 12.82 12.76
C TRP A 560 20.88 12.43 14.18
N LEU A 561 19.80 13.04 14.70
CA LEU A 561 19.14 12.65 15.94
C LEU A 561 17.81 12.01 15.60
N LEU A 562 17.59 10.80 16.11
CA LEU A 562 16.37 10.02 15.90
C LEU A 562 15.36 10.31 17.02
N GLY A 563 14.10 10.47 16.62
CA GLY A 563 12.94 10.44 17.49
C GLY A 563 12.20 9.12 17.38
N GLN A 564 10.98 9.07 17.92
CA GLN A 564 10.07 7.96 17.71
C GLN A 564 8.81 8.47 17.01
N PRO A 565 8.65 8.26 15.69
CA PRO A 565 7.39 8.53 15.02
C PRO A 565 6.35 7.47 15.42
N GLU A 566 5.13 7.58 14.88
CA GLU A 566 4.13 6.51 15.02
C GLU A 566 4.73 5.19 14.51
N LEU A 567 4.65 4.11 15.31
CA LEU A 567 5.28 2.84 14.95
C LEU A 567 4.66 2.24 13.70
N THR A 568 5.55 1.77 12.84
CA THR A 568 5.23 1.02 11.61
C THR A 568 5.97 -0.30 11.60
N ASN A 569 5.59 -1.18 10.67
CA ASN A 569 6.30 -2.43 10.42
C ASN A 569 7.72 -2.26 9.85
N HIS A 570 8.23 -1.03 9.75
CA HIS A 570 9.61 -0.69 9.36
C HIS A 570 10.35 0.21 10.36
N THR A 571 9.67 0.79 11.34
CA THR A 571 10.32 1.49 12.48
C THR A 571 11.05 0.54 13.43
N GLN A 572 11.94 1.11 14.23
CA GLN A 572 12.74 0.43 15.27
C GLN A 572 12.55 1.15 16.63
N LEU A 573 13.02 0.54 17.72
CA LEU A 573 13.04 1.15 19.05
C LEU A 573 14.37 1.91 19.24
N ASP A 574 14.56 2.95 18.44
CA ASP A 574 15.82 3.68 18.26
C ASP A 574 15.71 5.14 18.73
N ALA A 575 14.61 5.54 19.40
CA ALA A 575 14.39 6.90 19.86
C ALA A 575 15.56 7.44 20.67
N GLY A 576 16.11 8.60 20.31
CA GLY A 576 17.32 9.15 20.91
C GLY A 576 18.63 8.63 20.31
N GLY A 577 18.56 7.77 19.29
CA GLY A 577 19.70 7.33 18.51
C GLY A 577 20.39 8.51 17.84
N VAL A 578 21.72 8.45 17.78
CA VAL A 578 22.54 9.44 17.09
C VAL A 578 23.35 8.73 16.02
N THR A 579 23.36 9.27 14.80
CA THR A 579 24.21 8.81 13.69
C THR A 579 25.07 9.99 13.24
N VAL A 580 26.34 9.75 12.92
CA VAL A 580 27.31 10.82 12.64
C VAL A 580 28.20 10.42 11.49
N ARG A 581 28.27 11.27 10.47
CA ARG A 581 29.17 11.13 9.33
C ARG A 581 30.02 12.40 9.17
N VAL A 582 31.31 12.23 8.98
CA VAL A 582 32.27 13.33 8.77
C VAL A 582 33.13 12.98 7.57
N SER A 583 33.18 13.86 6.57
CA SER A 583 34.00 13.66 5.37
C SER A 583 33.76 12.29 4.73
N GLY A 584 32.49 11.89 4.58
CA GLY A 584 32.12 10.59 4.02
C GLY A 584 32.38 9.36 4.90
N VAL A 585 32.93 9.52 6.11
CA VAL A 585 33.20 8.40 7.04
C VAL A 585 32.17 8.38 8.17
N ASP A 586 31.60 7.21 8.42
CA ASP A 586 30.67 6.98 9.52
C ASP A 586 31.39 6.74 10.85
N TRP A 587 31.12 7.60 11.83
CA TRP A 587 31.67 7.50 13.19
C TRP A 587 30.69 6.89 14.19
N SER A 588 29.39 7.00 13.89
CA SER A 588 28.32 6.35 14.62
C SER A 588 27.22 6.02 13.63
N LEU A 589 26.74 4.79 13.66
CA LEU A 589 25.71 4.28 12.77
C LEU A 589 24.58 3.69 13.58
N ASP A 590 23.38 3.82 13.03
CA ASP A 590 22.27 2.99 13.44
C ASP A 590 22.40 1.59 12.80
N ALA A 591 21.88 0.56 13.48
CA ALA A 591 21.99 -0.83 13.05
C ALA A 591 21.25 -1.09 11.74
N GLY A 592 20.17 -0.34 11.47
CA GLY A 592 19.39 -0.49 10.25
C GLY A 592 18.72 -1.86 10.13
N TYR A 593 18.58 -2.36 8.90
CA TYR A 593 17.92 -3.61 8.58
C TYR A 593 18.76 -4.86 8.92
N GLY A 594 18.15 -5.87 9.54
CA GLY A 594 18.80 -7.10 9.98
C GLY A 594 18.12 -8.41 9.56
N VAL A 595 18.16 -9.41 10.43
CA VAL A 595 17.60 -10.76 10.17
C VAL A 595 16.09 -10.74 10.30
N GLU A 596 15.38 -11.19 9.26
CA GLU A 596 13.93 -11.41 9.31
C GLU A 596 13.57 -12.84 9.66
N GLY A 597 12.37 -13.02 10.20
CA GLY A 597 11.80 -14.32 10.48
C GLY A 597 10.30 -14.28 10.72
N PRO A 598 9.68 -15.40 11.14
CA PRO A 598 8.26 -15.47 11.42
C PRO A 598 7.80 -14.41 12.42
N GLY A 599 6.91 -13.52 11.97
CA GLY A 599 6.34 -12.45 12.79
C GLY A 599 7.15 -11.14 12.81
N TYR A 600 8.16 -10.98 11.95
CA TYR A 600 8.93 -9.73 11.83
C TYR A 600 8.07 -8.51 11.46
N SER A 601 7.02 -8.73 10.66
CA SER A 601 6.08 -7.70 10.24
C SER A 601 4.94 -7.47 11.25
N GLU A 602 4.94 -8.13 12.42
CA GLU A 602 3.96 -7.91 13.47
C GLU A 602 4.32 -6.67 14.30
N ASP A 603 3.87 -5.50 13.86
CA ASP A 603 4.15 -4.18 14.44
C ASP A 603 3.30 -3.80 15.66
N ARG A 604 2.29 -4.61 16.00
CA ARG A 604 1.53 -4.48 17.24
C ARG A 604 2.44 -4.50 18.49
N PRO A 605 2.06 -3.85 19.60
CA PRO A 605 2.92 -3.76 20.78
C PRO A 605 3.38 -5.09 21.36
N ASP A 606 2.55 -6.13 21.26
CA ASP A 606 2.85 -7.51 21.69
C ASP A 606 3.34 -8.41 20.54
N GLY A 607 3.74 -7.80 19.43
CA GLY A 607 4.19 -8.46 18.22
C GLY A 607 5.60 -9.00 18.35
N ARG A 608 5.91 -10.05 17.58
CA ARG A 608 7.24 -10.66 17.57
C ARG A 608 8.33 -9.76 16.99
N ARG A 609 7.97 -8.70 16.27
CA ARG A 609 8.92 -7.74 15.69
C ARG A 609 9.92 -7.20 16.74
N TRP A 610 9.44 -6.91 17.94
CA TRP A 610 10.23 -6.28 18.99
C TRP A 610 11.17 -7.26 19.72
N THR A 611 11.14 -8.54 19.37
CA THR A 611 12.08 -9.55 19.88
C THR A 611 13.32 -9.72 18.98
N TYR A 612 13.32 -9.10 17.80
CA TYR A 612 14.47 -9.17 16.89
C TYR A 612 15.57 -8.23 17.35
N PRO A 613 16.85 -8.64 17.32
CA PRO A 613 17.94 -7.83 17.86
C PRO A 613 17.99 -6.41 17.27
N GLN A 614 17.91 -6.28 15.95
CA GLN A 614 18.01 -5.00 15.24
C GLN A 614 16.84 -4.03 15.46
N THR A 615 15.74 -4.47 16.09
CA THR A 615 14.61 -3.58 16.40
C THR A 615 14.67 -3.08 17.84
N GLN A 616 15.64 -3.55 18.64
CA GLN A 616 15.75 -3.26 20.06
C GLN A 616 16.76 -2.14 20.33
N PRO A 617 16.53 -1.32 21.37
CA PRO A 617 17.43 -0.20 21.74
C PRO A 617 18.90 -0.59 21.94
N ALA A 618 19.17 -1.85 22.30
CA ALA A 618 20.52 -2.36 22.53
C ALA A 618 21.41 -2.38 21.26
N TRP A 619 20.80 -2.27 20.08
CA TRP A 619 21.51 -2.27 18.80
C TRP A 619 21.69 -0.86 18.21
N HIS A 620 21.10 0.16 18.84
CA HIS A 620 21.15 1.53 18.36
C HIS A 620 22.06 2.38 19.27
N SER A 621 22.55 3.50 18.74
CA SER A 621 23.33 4.49 19.50
C SER A 621 22.44 5.32 20.43
N THR A 622 21.55 4.65 21.19
CA THR A 622 20.51 5.24 22.03
C THR A 622 20.69 4.90 23.53
N VAL A 623 19.81 5.42 24.38
CA VAL A 623 19.66 5.05 25.79
C VAL A 623 18.47 4.12 25.99
N ARG A 624 18.57 3.23 26.98
CA ARG A 624 17.48 2.35 27.40
C ARG A 624 17.41 2.28 28.92
N THR A 625 16.21 2.09 29.47
CA THR A 625 16.09 1.69 30.87
C THR A 625 16.19 0.18 30.98
N VAL A 626 16.89 -0.32 32.00
CA VAL A 626 16.97 -1.76 32.29
C VAL A 626 16.26 -1.98 33.62
N VAL A 627 14.97 -2.30 33.55
CA VAL A 627 14.15 -2.59 34.74
C VAL A 627 14.19 -4.10 35.05
N SER A 628 14.26 -4.94 34.02
CA SER A 628 14.49 -6.38 34.10
C SER A 628 15.25 -6.90 32.88
N ALA A 629 15.78 -8.13 32.95
CA ALA A 629 16.50 -8.76 31.85
C ALA A 629 15.62 -9.05 30.60
N SER A 630 14.29 -9.04 30.75
CA SER A 630 13.32 -9.26 29.67
C SER A 630 12.78 -7.97 29.05
N ASP A 631 13.08 -6.81 29.63
CA ASP A 631 12.58 -5.54 29.11
C ASP A 631 13.38 -5.09 27.88
N VAL A 632 12.66 -4.68 26.84
CA VAL A 632 13.26 -4.06 25.67
C VAL A 632 13.78 -2.64 25.97
N GLY A 633 13.37 -2.04 27.11
CA GLY A 633 13.91 -0.79 27.65
C GLY A 633 13.38 0.51 27.02
N GLN A 634 12.54 0.39 26.00
CA GLN A 634 11.70 1.46 25.46
C GLN A 634 10.24 0.98 25.35
N VAL A 635 9.28 1.88 25.57
CA VAL A 635 7.84 1.59 25.53
C VAL A 635 7.39 1.47 24.08
N VAL A 636 7.02 0.25 23.67
CA VAL A 636 6.49 -0.01 22.33
C VAL A 636 5.18 0.75 22.12
N GLY A 637 5.14 1.60 21.10
CA GLY A 637 4.00 2.44 20.74
C GLY A 637 4.06 3.87 21.28
N ALA A 638 5.06 4.20 22.10
CA ALA A 638 5.33 5.58 22.48
C ALA A 638 5.84 6.39 21.27
N THR A 639 5.60 7.70 21.31
CA THR A 639 6.12 8.65 20.31
C THR A 639 6.97 9.72 20.99
N ALA A 640 7.99 10.19 20.29
CA ALA A 640 8.94 11.20 20.75
C ALA A 640 9.39 12.05 19.54
N PRO A 641 8.70 13.17 19.25
CA PRO A 641 9.07 14.03 18.15
C PRO A 641 10.41 14.73 18.43
N VAL A 642 11.20 14.89 17.37
CA VAL A 642 12.42 15.70 17.39
C VAL A 642 12.09 17.19 17.18
N ALA A 643 12.97 18.07 17.64
CA ALA A 643 12.89 19.50 17.39
C ALA A 643 14.28 20.13 17.24
N LEU A 644 14.36 21.21 16.45
CA LEU A 644 15.52 22.10 16.47
C LEU A 644 15.41 23.12 17.59
N ARG A 645 16.56 23.48 18.15
CA ARG A 645 16.80 24.60 19.07
C ARG A 645 18.01 25.36 18.52
N ALA A 646 18.27 26.57 19.02
CA ALA A 646 19.43 27.35 18.58
C ALA A 646 20.72 26.52 18.73
N GLY A 647 21.34 26.18 17.60
CA GLY A 647 22.57 25.37 17.53
C GLY A 647 22.45 23.91 17.98
N SER A 648 21.24 23.35 18.13
CA SER A 648 21.07 21.96 18.60
C SER A 648 19.80 21.29 18.10
N ALA A 649 19.79 19.96 18.12
CA ALA A 649 18.59 19.13 17.95
C ALA A 649 18.28 18.42 19.26
N VAL A 650 16.99 18.24 19.57
CA VAL A 650 16.52 17.72 20.86
C VAL A 650 15.38 16.72 20.66
N VAL A 651 15.35 15.68 21.50
CA VAL A 651 14.22 14.76 21.64
C VAL A 651 13.91 14.51 23.11
N ASP A 652 12.62 14.56 23.46
CA ASP A 652 12.12 14.19 24.79
C ASP A 652 11.80 12.69 24.82
N LEU A 653 12.55 11.95 25.64
CA LEU A 653 12.46 10.50 25.77
C LEU A 653 11.61 10.07 26.98
N THR A 654 11.03 11.01 27.72
CA THR A 654 10.32 10.74 28.98
C THR A 654 9.20 9.72 28.81
N ARG A 655 8.47 9.76 27.68
CA ARG A 655 7.39 8.80 27.38
C ARG A 655 7.88 7.49 26.76
N VAL A 656 9.09 7.49 26.22
CA VAL A 656 9.67 6.33 25.53
C VAL A 656 10.45 5.47 26.51
N LEU A 657 11.13 6.07 27.49
CA LEU A 657 11.88 5.31 28.50
C LEU A 657 10.96 4.85 29.63
N GLN A 658 10.89 3.54 29.80
CA GLN A 658 10.04 2.94 30.83
C GLN A 658 10.46 3.41 32.22
N GLY A 659 9.52 3.98 32.97
CA GLY A 659 9.74 4.47 34.34
C GLY A 659 10.43 5.82 34.44
N ALA A 660 10.74 6.50 33.33
CA ALA A 660 11.33 7.82 33.37
C ALA A 660 10.32 8.89 33.81
N THR A 661 10.71 9.76 34.76
CA THR A 661 9.96 10.97 35.12
C THR A 661 10.39 12.17 34.28
N GLN A 662 11.64 12.18 33.81
CA GLN A 662 12.18 13.13 32.86
C GLN A 662 13.37 12.50 32.13
N ALA A 663 13.39 12.58 30.81
CA ALA A 663 14.53 12.19 29.99
C ALA A 663 14.58 12.99 28.69
N GLN A 664 15.73 13.54 28.35
CA GLN A 664 15.94 14.27 27.10
C GLN A 664 17.31 13.94 26.55
N ARG A 665 17.41 13.85 25.22
CA ARG A 665 18.69 13.77 24.50
C ARG A 665 18.83 14.98 23.59
N ARG A 666 20.03 15.57 23.53
CA ARG A 666 20.32 16.77 22.77
C ARG A 666 21.64 16.63 22.05
N ILE A 667 21.68 16.89 20.75
CA ILE A 667 22.95 17.00 20.02
C ILE A 667 23.21 18.44 19.59
N SER A 668 24.48 18.84 19.53
CA SER A 668 24.94 20.07 18.90
C SER A 668 26.20 19.81 18.09
N LEU A 669 26.30 20.43 16.92
CA LEU A 669 27.38 20.19 15.97
C LEU A 669 28.06 21.52 15.59
N THR A 670 29.39 21.51 15.65
CA THR A 670 30.26 22.58 15.16
C THR A 670 31.29 21.98 14.19
N ALA A 671 32.09 22.82 13.54
CA ALA A 671 33.10 22.36 12.59
C ALA A 671 34.15 21.42 13.21
N SER A 672 34.37 21.48 14.52
CA SER A 672 35.40 20.71 15.22
C SER A 672 34.86 19.75 16.30
N GLN A 673 33.57 19.79 16.61
CA GLN A 673 33.02 19.08 17.77
C GLN A 673 31.55 18.73 17.60
N LEU A 674 31.22 17.49 17.96
CA LEU A 674 29.86 17.03 18.28
C LEU A 674 29.72 16.90 19.79
N THR A 675 28.63 17.44 20.36
CA THR A 675 28.24 17.22 21.75
C THR A 675 26.90 16.48 21.78
N ILE A 676 26.76 15.46 22.63
CA ILE A 676 25.57 14.60 22.80
C ILE A 676 25.09 14.66 24.24
#